data_AF-A0A5N5SIU6-F1
#
_entry.id   AF-A0A5N5SIU6-F1
#
_cell.length_a   1.000
_cell.length_b   1.000
_cell.length_c   1.000
_cell.angle_alpha   90.00
_cell.angle_beta   90.00
_cell.angle_gamma   90.00
#
_symmetry.space_group_name_H-M   'P 1'
#
loop_
_entity.id
_entity.type
_entity.pdbx_description
1 polymer ?
#
loop_
_entity_poly.entity_id
_entity_poly.type
_entity_poly.pdbx_seq_one_letter_code
_entity_poly.pdbx_strand_id
1 'polypeptide(L)'
;MAASCIMKQLREKHVSSEISKCLWSPKMDLIAIANVQGQVCLHRMSWQQVWVLNPPTENEKVTALAWRPDSNVLAIGYSSGKVLLTNIEDSKTIHELDLKEEVSFLSWNKYTNLDGVSGTKQETQENDNSVCYLNYYGYAPNVRLLYKYHFAVIVYIISILYKYFNFQDPWTPYAYPLPPLGKTFGETGTQNHDDMWQEPRLLQDQNDLNVLSIGTVFCVLHLYAYGLFHITTVNIKETYPSAKRIVNISPSSMLNFFSVIFERENNSDSERLLTQVTINTSVISSRHKELRSLAQKYGQIHSLMAYIGHTLTLIEDAWESTLIEMDSKLASYAASVPEGGVSADFLDLLTFGHCSAEFEIFLTNKLSEKNLKKLRLSIEICYSMMQRLVVKHLQQVSITLVFILSQIEGMSKRENEYGTLGVKTSEVTKAMSCVGSFLLKSSEMLQAIESSMRDFRIFVRWISSVHLRLLREHLPLEVTRMSQQDITNLLNFLNDSFEEVVTGPDGEKRTHFRLEKAGQYLKKEELKCLPNYDSTPFSKLLKSNPTLASHRLIFTHNPKTSLMQEHEYLTESLKAMGAQPSISISASVELGPCISVSRIVPGKSYALSQIASQDGSVLGAFVPAIRQSQLFLLEWCSVSSELKSGDFYVSGTEMSGGMQFGMMDTQFYSSEVLSLLLFDKTSPRNPSFAQTLVQHLRAELTVVPVNFDKLRAGNARSTLKICEKNTLFITGLQKLGKKNSSNHVLEISLEVMVLYTVYNDQVFMNVDIIPQILVGLWYACMAYVTTNRISVNSGSNPREKLCNRMYHQLANLTDYSLIDRLLDLNGMWFILLYQFMQESKLVSSTFKFFDELTFGIRKKINQRKLAK
;
A
#
# COMPACT_ATOMS: atom_id res chain seq x y z
N MET A 1 -49.99 -19.47 16.03
CA MET A 1 -49.38 -18.33 15.33
C MET A 1 -48.14 -18.83 14.63
N ALA A 2 -48.13 -18.87 13.30
CA ALA A 2 -46.94 -19.22 12.54
C ALA A 2 -45.90 -18.12 12.78
N ALA A 3 -44.81 -18.44 13.49
CA ALA A 3 -43.71 -17.51 13.71
C ALA A 3 -43.12 -17.17 12.33
N SER A 4 -43.27 -15.92 11.90
CA SER A 4 -42.60 -15.42 10.71
C SER A 4 -41.09 -15.61 10.91
N CYS A 5 -40.46 -16.44 10.08
CA CYS A 5 -39.01 -16.61 10.07
C CYS A 5 -38.37 -15.24 9.79
N ILE A 6 -37.59 -14.72 10.74
CA ILE A 6 -36.99 -13.37 10.65
C ILE A 6 -35.85 -13.33 9.62
N MET A 7 -35.29 -14.48 9.25
CA MET A 7 -34.31 -14.60 8.16
C MET A 7 -34.97 -15.17 6.91
N LYS A 8 -34.61 -14.60 5.76
CA LYS A 8 -35.08 -15.02 4.44
C LYS A 8 -33.96 -15.76 3.71
N GLN A 9 -34.22 -17.02 3.32
CA GLN A 9 -33.33 -17.72 2.39
C GLN A 9 -33.37 -17.02 1.03
N LEU A 10 -32.23 -16.51 0.57
CA LEU A 10 -32.13 -15.81 -0.72
C LEU A 10 -31.83 -16.76 -1.88
N ARG A 11 -30.83 -17.65 -1.73
CA ARG A 11 -30.41 -18.62 -2.76
C ARG A 11 -29.77 -19.86 -2.13
N GLU A 12 -29.75 -20.95 -2.89
CA GLU A 12 -29.01 -22.18 -2.61
C GLU A 12 -28.30 -22.63 -3.88
N LYS A 13 -27.03 -23.02 -3.78
CA LYS A 13 -26.22 -23.47 -4.92
C LYS A 13 -25.33 -24.64 -4.49
N HIS A 14 -25.34 -25.69 -5.28
CA HIS A 14 -24.37 -26.77 -5.14
C HIS A 14 -23.10 -26.43 -5.92
N VAL A 15 -21.95 -26.56 -5.27
CA VAL A 15 -20.62 -26.36 -5.86
C VAL A 15 -20.03 -27.70 -6.30
N SER A 16 -19.22 -27.67 -7.36
CA SER A 16 -18.62 -28.87 -7.96
C SER A 16 -17.45 -29.44 -7.16
N SER A 17 -16.74 -28.58 -6.44
CA SER A 17 -15.55 -28.92 -5.66
C SER A 17 -15.81 -28.64 -4.19
N GLU A 18 -15.22 -29.46 -3.32
CA GLU A 18 -15.28 -29.26 -1.87
C GLU A 18 -14.64 -27.91 -1.49
N ILE A 19 -15.35 -27.15 -0.65
CA ILE A 19 -14.91 -25.85 -0.13
C ILE A 19 -14.00 -26.11 1.07
N SER A 20 -12.78 -25.58 1.03
CA SER A 20 -11.83 -25.66 2.14
C SER A 20 -11.97 -24.47 3.10
N LYS A 21 -12.22 -23.27 2.56
CA LYS A 21 -12.41 -22.02 3.31
C LYS A 21 -13.38 -21.10 2.57
N CYS A 22 -14.11 -20.26 3.30
CA CYS A 22 -14.85 -19.16 2.69
C CYS A 22 -14.91 -17.95 3.62
N LEU A 23 -14.92 -16.75 3.06
CA LEU A 23 -14.91 -15.53 3.85
C LEU A 23 -15.65 -14.40 3.13
N TRP A 24 -16.60 -13.78 3.83
CA TRP A 24 -17.34 -12.62 3.34
C TRP A 24 -16.50 -11.35 3.38
N SER A 25 -16.72 -10.50 2.38
CA SER A 25 -16.22 -9.13 2.38
C SER A 25 -16.87 -8.34 3.53
N PRO A 26 -16.10 -7.54 4.29
CA PRO A 26 -16.64 -6.72 5.36
C PRO A 26 -17.48 -5.53 4.89
N LYS A 27 -17.41 -5.14 3.60
CA LYS A 27 -18.12 -3.96 3.05
C LYS A 27 -18.94 -4.22 1.80
N MET A 28 -18.55 -5.17 0.96
CA MET A 28 -19.16 -5.43 -0.33
C MET A 28 -20.01 -6.70 -0.28
N ASP A 29 -20.90 -6.88 -1.26
CA ASP A 29 -21.73 -8.08 -1.42
C ASP A 29 -20.95 -9.26 -2.05
N LEU A 30 -19.72 -9.47 -1.58
CA LEU A 30 -18.76 -10.41 -2.16
C LEU A 30 -18.35 -11.49 -1.14
N ILE A 31 -18.18 -12.72 -1.63
CA ILE A 31 -17.64 -13.85 -0.88
C ILE A 31 -16.46 -14.48 -1.62
N ALA A 32 -15.36 -14.65 -0.90
CA ALA A 32 -14.21 -15.42 -1.36
C ALA A 32 -14.39 -16.88 -0.92
N ILE A 33 -14.21 -17.81 -1.84
CA ILE A 33 -14.36 -19.25 -1.60
C ILE A 33 -13.08 -19.94 -2.11
N ALA A 34 -12.40 -20.66 -1.24
CA ALA A 34 -11.29 -21.52 -1.59
C ALA A 34 -11.73 -22.98 -1.65
N ASN A 35 -11.19 -23.74 -2.60
CA ASN A 35 -11.47 -25.16 -2.74
C ASN A 35 -10.28 -26.04 -2.32
N VAL A 36 -10.51 -27.35 -2.26
CA VAL A 36 -9.47 -28.35 -1.93
C VAL A 36 -8.34 -28.46 -2.98
N GLN A 37 -8.55 -27.92 -4.18
CA GLN A 37 -7.56 -27.87 -5.27
C GLN A 37 -6.64 -26.64 -5.18
N GLY A 38 -6.83 -25.77 -4.18
CA GLY A 38 -6.04 -24.55 -4.01
C GLY A 38 -6.51 -23.35 -4.83
N GLN A 39 -7.62 -23.47 -5.56
CA GLN A 39 -8.18 -22.35 -6.30
C GLN A 39 -9.03 -21.46 -5.39
N VAL A 40 -8.97 -20.15 -5.62
CA VAL A 40 -9.82 -19.16 -4.94
C VAL A 40 -10.75 -18.54 -5.96
N CYS A 41 -12.05 -18.61 -5.70
CA CYS A 41 -13.08 -17.98 -6.52
C CYS A 41 -13.79 -16.88 -5.75
N LEU A 42 -14.04 -15.77 -6.42
CA LEU A 42 -14.80 -14.66 -5.87
C LEU A 42 -16.21 -14.66 -6.48
N HIS A 43 -17.22 -14.62 -5.63
CA HIS A 43 -18.62 -14.59 -6.03
C HIS A 43 -19.34 -13.38 -5.44
N ARG A 44 -20.31 -12.85 -6.19
CA ARG A 44 -21.32 -11.93 -5.64
C ARG A 44 -22.34 -12.69 -4.81
N MET A 45 -23.10 -11.96 -3.99
CA MET A 45 -24.26 -12.48 -3.25
C MET A 45 -25.31 -13.14 -4.16
N SER A 46 -25.39 -12.72 -5.43
CA SER A 46 -26.21 -13.35 -6.46
C SER A 46 -25.68 -14.71 -6.97
N TRP A 47 -24.56 -15.22 -6.44
CA TRP A 47 -23.83 -16.39 -6.95
C TRP A 47 -23.26 -16.24 -8.36
N GLN A 48 -23.16 -15.01 -8.86
CA GLN A 48 -22.38 -14.69 -10.06
C GLN A 48 -20.90 -14.76 -9.71
N GLN A 49 -20.13 -15.55 -10.46
CA GLN A 49 -18.68 -15.62 -10.33
C GLN A 49 -18.05 -14.37 -10.93
N VAL A 50 -17.23 -13.66 -10.14
CA VAL A 50 -16.49 -12.47 -10.58
C VAL A 50 -15.18 -12.91 -11.25
N TRP A 51 -14.38 -13.72 -10.55
CA TRP A 51 -13.14 -14.28 -11.07
C TRP A 51 -12.75 -15.57 -10.34
N VAL A 52 -11.77 -16.28 -10.89
CA VAL A 52 -11.12 -17.46 -10.30
C VAL A 52 -9.62 -17.26 -10.42
N LEU A 53 -8.93 -17.45 -9.29
CA LEU A 53 -7.49 -17.43 -9.19
C LEU A 53 -6.98 -18.86 -8.99
N ASN A 54 -6.04 -19.27 -9.82
CA ASN A 54 -5.37 -20.57 -9.70
C ASN A 54 -4.24 -20.50 -8.65
N PRO A 55 -3.90 -21.63 -8.00
CA PRO A 55 -2.77 -21.68 -7.09
C PRO A 55 -1.45 -21.33 -7.81
N PRO A 56 -0.47 -20.73 -7.13
CA PRO A 56 0.77 -20.28 -7.77
C PRO A 56 1.70 -21.43 -8.16
N THR A 57 1.62 -22.57 -7.46
CA THR A 57 2.33 -23.81 -7.84
C THR A 57 1.42 -25.03 -7.72
N GLU A 58 1.78 -26.13 -8.39
CA GLU A 58 1.01 -27.37 -8.35
C GLU A 58 0.96 -27.97 -6.94
N ASN A 59 -0.21 -28.50 -6.55
CA ASN A 59 -0.48 -29.11 -5.24
C ASN A 59 -0.47 -28.16 -4.02
N GLU A 60 -0.47 -26.85 -4.21
CA GLU A 60 -0.68 -25.93 -3.09
C GLU A 60 -2.13 -25.90 -2.62
N LYS A 61 -2.31 -25.79 -1.30
CA LYS A 61 -3.61 -25.66 -0.66
C LYS A 61 -3.74 -24.30 -0.01
N VAL A 62 -4.93 -23.71 -0.11
CA VAL A 62 -5.25 -22.47 0.60
C VAL A 62 -5.50 -22.81 2.07
N THR A 63 -4.74 -22.20 2.96
CA THR A 63 -4.83 -22.44 4.41
C THR A 63 -5.56 -21.31 5.13
N ALA A 64 -5.48 -20.09 4.63
CA ALA A 64 -6.10 -18.91 5.24
C ALA A 64 -6.52 -17.85 4.21
N LEU A 65 -7.54 -17.07 4.54
CA LEU A 65 -8.03 -15.93 3.78
C LEU A 65 -8.22 -14.74 4.72
N ALA A 66 -7.92 -13.52 4.26
CA ALA A 66 -8.24 -12.31 5.00
C ALA A 66 -8.54 -11.13 4.06
N TRP A 67 -9.64 -10.43 4.33
CA TRP A 67 -10.01 -9.22 3.60
C TRP A 67 -9.33 -8.00 4.19
N ARG A 68 -8.75 -7.15 3.35
CA ARG A 68 -8.39 -5.79 3.77
C ARG A 68 -9.67 -5.07 4.24
N PRO A 69 -9.63 -4.25 5.31
CA PRO A 69 -10.83 -3.62 5.87
C PRO A 69 -11.67 -2.77 4.91
N ASP A 70 -11.11 -2.30 3.80
CA ASP A 70 -11.85 -1.58 2.76
C ASP A 70 -12.47 -2.48 1.68
N SER A 71 -12.16 -3.78 1.70
CA SER A 71 -12.58 -4.77 0.69
C SER A 71 -12.09 -4.52 -0.72
N ASN A 72 -10.94 -3.86 -0.89
CA ASN A 72 -10.31 -3.69 -2.21
C ASN A 72 -9.16 -4.69 -2.46
N VAL A 73 -8.69 -5.37 -1.40
CA VAL A 73 -7.64 -6.39 -1.49
C VAL A 73 -8.00 -7.62 -0.67
N LEU A 74 -7.69 -8.80 -1.22
CA LEU A 74 -7.80 -10.09 -0.55
C LEU A 74 -6.41 -10.70 -0.33
N ALA A 75 -6.07 -11.04 0.91
CA ALA A 75 -4.89 -11.81 1.26
C ALA A 75 -5.22 -13.32 1.24
N ILE A 76 -4.41 -14.10 0.54
CA ILE A 76 -4.57 -15.55 0.39
C ILE A 76 -3.29 -16.22 0.87
N GLY A 77 -3.38 -17.02 1.93
CA GLY A 77 -2.28 -17.80 2.47
C GLY A 77 -2.29 -19.24 1.96
N TYR A 78 -1.13 -19.71 1.51
CA TYR A 78 -0.94 -21.05 0.98
C TYR A 78 -0.09 -21.93 1.91
N SER A 79 -0.21 -23.24 1.71
CA SER A 79 0.55 -24.26 2.44
C SER A 79 2.06 -24.18 2.21
N SER A 80 2.51 -23.57 1.12
CA SER A 80 3.93 -23.33 0.83
C SER A 80 4.55 -22.22 1.68
N GLY A 81 3.75 -21.40 2.35
CA GLY A 81 4.18 -20.21 3.07
C GLY A 81 4.12 -18.92 2.26
N LYS A 82 3.63 -19.00 1.01
CA LYS A 82 3.31 -17.83 0.20
C LYS A 82 2.02 -17.17 0.66
N VAL A 83 2.03 -15.84 0.74
CA VAL A 83 0.82 -15.02 0.94
C VAL A 83 0.68 -14.07 -0.24
N LEU A 84 -0.39 -14.24 -1.02
CA LEU A 84 -0.70 -13.41 -2.18
C LEU A 84 -1.70 -12.32 -1.79
N LEU A 85 -1.34 -11.07 -2.05
CA LEU A 85 -2.25 -9.92 -1.92
C LEU A 85 -2.83 -9.61 -3.29
N THR A 86 -4.10 -9.92 -3.47
CA THR A 86 -4.76 -9.88 -4.78
C THR A 86 -5.78 -8.74 -4.85
N ASN A 87 -5.72 -7.97 -5.93
CA ASN A 87 -6.72 -6.95 -6.21
C ASN A 87 -8.05 -7.61 -6.62
N ILE A 88 -9.15 -7.07 -6.11
CA ILE A 88 -10.48 -7.64 -6.35
C ILE A 88 -11.03 -7.28 -7.73
N GLU A 89 -10.60 -6.17 -8.33
CA GLU A 89 -11.13 -5.74 -9.63
C GLU A 89 -10.60 -6.58 -10.80
N ASP A 90 -9.29 -6.83 -10.84
CA ASP A 90 -8.60 -7.46 -11.99
C ASP A 90 -7.98 -8.83 -11.67
N SER A 91 -8.16 -9.36 -10.45
CA SER A 91 -7.56 -10.62 -9.97
C SER A 91 -6.04 -10.68 -10.05
N LYS A 92 -5.35 -9.55 -10.30
CA LYS A 92 -3.90 -9.50 -10.36
C LYS A 92 -3.32 -9.50 -8.95
N THR A 93 -2.27 -10.29 -8.74
CA THR A 93 -1.47 -10.24 -7.52
C THR A 93 -0.69 -8.93 -7.48
N ILE A 94 -0.96 -8.11 -6.46
CA ILE A 94 -0.30 -6.83 -6.24
C ILE A 94 1.05 -7.05 -5.54
N HIS A 95 1.08 -7.98 -4.59
CA HIS A 95 2.26 -8.27 -3.78
C HIS A 95 2.26 -9.72 -3.31
N GLU A 96 3.44 -10.29 -3.15
CA GLU A 96 3.67 -11.64 -2.67
C GLU A 96 4.64 -11.58 -1.48
N LEU A 97 4.25 -12.21 -0.38
CA LEU A 97 5.10 -12.45 0.78
C LEU A 97 5.50 -13.93 0.79
N ASP A 98 6.79 -14.20 1.02
CA ASP A 98 7.31 -15.56 1.21
C ASP A 98 7.86 -15.71 2.63
N LEU A 99 7.12 -16.44 3.47
CA LEU A 99 7.49 -16.69 4.86
C LEU A 99 8.33 -17.96 5.04
N LYS A 100 8.50 -18.78 4.00
CA LYS A 100 9.17 -20.10 4.03
C LYS A 100 8.56 -21.12 5.00
N GLU A 101 7.40 -20.81 5.58
CA GLU A 101 6.69 -21.61 6.57
C GLU A 101 5.19 -21.63 6.25
N GLU A 102 4.53 -22.77 6.43
CA GLU A 102 3.10 -22.90 6.20
C GLU A 102 2.30 -21.90 7.05
N VAL A 103 1.45 -21.13 6.37
CA VAL A 103 0.53 -20.17 6.99
C VAL A 103 -0.61 -20.94 7.64
N SER A 104 -0.88 -20.68 8.92
CA SER A 104 -1.98 -21.31 9.65
C SER A 104 -3.20 -20.39 9.83
N PHE A 105 -3.00 -19.07 9.87
CA PHE A 105 -4.07 -18.10 10.07
C PHE A 105 -3.72 -16.73 9.48
N LEU A 106 -4.74 -16.01 8.99
CA LEU A 106 -4.62 -14.63 8.53
C LEU A 106 -5.74 -13.77 9.14
N SER A 107 -5.42 -12.55 9.55
CA SER A 107 -6.42 -11.53 9.85
C SER A 107 -5.92 -10.14 9.48
N TRP A 108 -6.79 -9.30 8.94
CA TRP A 108 -6.42 -7.94 8.53
C TRP A 108 -7.32 -6.93 9.21
N ASN A 109 -6.73 -6.13 10.10
CA ASN A 109 -7.47 -5.29 11.02
C ASN A 109 -7.06 -3.83 10.88
N LYS A 110 -8.02 -2.94 11.04
CA LYS A 110 -7.82 -1.49 11.03
C LYS A 110 -7.64 -0.99 12.46
N TYR A 111 -6.70 -0.06 12.65
CA TYR A 111 -6.59 0.71 13.88
C TYR A 111 -7.80 1.64 14.03
N THR A 112 -8.44 1.62 15.19
CA THR A 112 -9.53 2.53 15.56
C THR A 112 -9.21 3.25 16.85
N ASN A 113 -9.23 4.59 16.82
CA ASN A 113 -9.07 5.38 18.04
C ASN A 113 -10.39 5.44 18.81
N LEU A 114 -10.36 5.17 20.12
CA LEU A 114 -11.54 5.18 20.99
C LEU A 114 -11.94 6.58 21.46
N ASP A 115 -11.04 7.56 21.36
CA ASP A 115 -11.29 8.96 21.78
C ASP A 115 -12.39 9.67 20.96
N GLY A 116 -12.87 9.05 19.87
CA GLY A 116 -13.96 9.57 19.02
C GLY A 116 -15.37 9.06 19.32
N VAL A 117 -15.55 8.15 20.29
CA VAL A 117 -16.83 7.41 20.48
C VAL A 117 -17.73 8.01 21.58
N SER A 118 -17.25 8.96 22.39
CA SER A 118 -18.06 9.68 23.39
C SER A 118 -18.58 11.03 22.87
N GLY A 119 -19.22 11.05 21.70
CA GLY A 119 -19.89 12.21 21.13
C GLY A 119 -21.17 11.80 20.41
N THR A 120 -22.29 12.39 20.79
CA THR A 120 -23.63 12.20 20.21
C THR A 120 -23.62 12.21 18.67
N LYS A 121 -24.37 11.28 18.06
CA LYS A 121 -24.67 11.24 16.63
C LYS A 121 -25.29 12.56 16.16
N GLN A 122 -24.48 13.47 15.64
CA GLN A 122 -24.83 14.50 14.67
C GLN A 122 -23.54 14.85 13.90
N GLU A 123 -23.63 14.77 12.57
CA GLU A 123 -22.66 15.27 11.58
C GLU A 123 -21.35 14.48 11.36
N THR A 124 -21.45 13.42 10.53
CA THR A 124 -20.36 13.08 9.59
C THR A 124 -20.28 14.14 8.50
N GLN A 125 -19.73 15.31 8.85
CA GLN A 125 -19.03 16.19 7.93
C GLN A 125 -18.17 17.24 8.66
N GLU A 126 -17.70 16.95 9.87
CA GLU A 126 -16.65 17.75 10.51
C GLU A 126 -15.69 16.81 11.26
N ASN A 127 -14.54 16.53 10.66
CA ASN A 127 -13.39 16.03 11.42
C ASN A 127 -12.13 16.71 10.91
N ASP A 128 -12.14 18.03 11.13
CA ASP A 128 -10.93 18.81 11.17
C ASP A 128 -10.97 19.77 12.37
N ASN A 129 -11.52 19.38 13.53
CA ASN A 129 -11.46 20.18 14.77
C ASN A 129 -11.77 19.33 16.00
N SER A 130 -10.74 18.80 16.70
CA SER A 130 -10.56 18.93 18.15
C SER A 130 -9.58 17.87 18.70
N VAL A 131 -8.43 18.33 19.18
CA VAL A 131 -7.61 17.63 20.17
C VAL A 131 -8.07 18.15 21.53
N CYS A 132 -8.42 17.24 22.43
CA CYS A 132 -8.84 17.53 23.78
C CYS A 132 -7.65 17.92 24.69
N TYR A 133 -7.84 19.04 25.38
CA TYR A 133 -7.44 19.37 26.75
C TYR A 133 -6.01 19.11 27.23
N LEU A 134 -5.26 20.21 27.35
CA LEU A 134 -4.34 20.44 28.48
C LEU A 134 -4.95 21.49 29.41
N ASN A 135 -5.70 21.02 30.40
CA ASN A 135 -5.98 21.77 31.62
C ASN A 135 -4.72 21.74 32.50
N TYR A 136 -4.05 22.89 32.63
CA TYR A 136 -3.17 23.17 33.76
C TYR A 136 -3.52 24.57 34.27
N TYR A 137 -4.34 24.64 35.32
CA TYR A 137 -4.59 25.87 36.06
C TYR A 137 -3.50 26.06 37.13
N GLY A 138 -2.83 27.21 37.07
CA GLY A 138 -2.05 27.79 38.16
C GLY A 138 -2.29 29.31 38.17
N TYR A 139 -2.88 29.78 39.26
CA TYR A 139 -3.38 31.14 39.51
C TYR A 139 -2.36 32.28 39.34
N ALA A 140 -2.76 33.40 38.72
CA ALA A 140 -2.52 34.78 39.19
C ALA A 140 -3.29 35.81 38.31
N PRO A 141 -3.93 36.86 38.89
CA PRO A 141 -4.88 37.71 38.18
C PRO A 141 -4.25 39.00 37.61
N ASN A 142 -4.88 39.46 36.53
CA ASN A 142 -4.86 40.82 35.97
C ASN A 142 -3.52 41.29 35.33
N VAL A 143 -3.67 41.98 34.20
CA VAL A 143 -2.62 42.52 33.31
C VAL A 143 -2.06 41.53 32.27
N ARG A 144 -2.84 41.24 31.21
CA ARG A 144 -2.39 40.96 29.81
C ARG A 144 -3.54 40.42 28.94
N LEU A 145 -4.44 41.30 28.49
CA LEU A 145 -5.50 40.92 27.54
C LEU A 145 -5.16 41.27 26.08
N LEU A 146 -4.28 42.24 25.79
CA LEU A 146 -3.92 42.57 24.39
C LEU A 146 -2.79 41.71 23.79
N TYR A 147 -1.77 41.31 24.57
CA TYR A 147 -0.71 40.43 24.06
C TYR A 147 -1.17 38.97 23.86
N LYS A 148 -2.27 38.58 24.52
CA LYS A 148 -2.88 37.26 24.36
C LYS A 148 -3.51 37.06 22.98
N TYR A 149 -4.10 38.10 22.37
CA TYR A 149 -4.74 37.97 21.06
C TYR A 149 -3.73 37.82 19.92
N HIS A 150 -2.61 38.57 19.92
CA HIS A 150 -1.59 38.36 18.90
C HIS A 150 -0.83 37.05 19.10
N PHE A 151 -0.53 36.64 20.33
CA PHE A 151 0.11 35.35 20.57
C PHE A 151 -0.84 34.17 20.30
N ALA A 152 -2.13 34.28 20.65
CA ALA A 152 -3.13 33.27 20.33
C ALA A 152 -3.41 33.20 18.83
N VAL A 153 -3.42 34.32 18.11
CA VAL A 153 -3.56 34.32 16.64
C VAL A 153 -2.32 33.73 15.98
N ILE A 154 -1.11 34.02 16.47
CA ILE A 154 0.12 33.40 15.96
C ILE A 154 0.14 31.90 16.29
N VAL A 155 -0.23 31.48 17.50
CA VAL A 155 -0.32 30.06 17.88
C VAL A 155 -1.46 29.36 17.14
N TYR A 156 -2.56 30.04 16.84
CA TYR A 156 -3.68 29.53 16.07
C TYR A 156 -3.34 29.43 14.58
N ILE A 157 -2.60 30.38 14.02
CA ILE A 157 -2.05 30.31 12.66
C ILE A 157 -0.97 29.23 12.59
N ILE A 158 -0.07 29.13 13.58
CA ILE A 158 0.92 28.05 13.66
C ILE A 158 0.22 26.70 13.81
N SER A 159 -0.88 26.62 14.58
CA SER A 159 -1.70 25.41 14.75
C SER A 159 -2.44 25.05 13.47
N ILE A 160 -3.03 26.02 12.77
CA ILE A 160 -3.65 25.84 11.45
C ILE A 160 -2.61 25.40 10.43
N LEU A 161 -1.43 26.03 10.41
CA LEU A 161 -0.33 25.62 9.54
C LEU A 161 0.13 24.20 9.93
N TYR A 162 0.35 23.90 11.21
CA TYR A 162 0.70 22.56 11.71
C TYR A 162 -0.35 21.52 11.31
N LYS A 163 -1.62 21.89 11.28
CA LYS A 163 -2.75 21.03 10.95
C LYS A 163 -2.91 20.82 9.45
N TYR A 164 -2.77 21.88 8.65
CA TYR A 164 -2.70 21.82 7.19
C TYR A 164 -1.47 21.02 6.70
N PHE A 165 -0.37 21.04 7.47
CA PHE A 165 0.89 20.39 7.12
C PHE A 165 1.06 18.94 7.63
N ASN A 166 0.23 18.45 8.56
CA ASN A 166 0.47 17.14 9.23
C ASN A 166 -0.36 15.94 8.75
N PHE A 167 -1.23 16.08 7.75
CA PHE A 167 -2.00 14.90 7.28
C PHE A 167 -1.88 14.59 5.79
N GLN A 168 -1.44 15.55 4.99
CA GLN A 168 -0.88 15.27 3.67
C GLN A 168 0.56 15.78 3.69
N ASP A 169 1.48 14.94 3.25
CA ASP A 169 2.88 15.34 3.10
C ASP A 169 2.90 16.59 2.19
N PRO A 170 3.27 17.78 2.69
CA PRO A 170 3.18 19.01 1.90
C PRO A 170 4.11 19.01 0.70
N TRP A 171 5.02 18.05 0.69
CA TRP A 171 6.01 17.88 -0.33
C TRP A 171 5.56 16.89 -1.43
N THR A 172 4.47 16.13 -1.22
CA THR A 172 3.91 15.21 -2.24
C THR A 172 3.61 15.90 -3.58
N PRO A 173 3.07 17.14 -3.61
CA PRO A 173 2.88 17.90 -4.85
C PRO A 173 4.19 18.27 -5.57
N TYR A 174 5.31 18.22 -4.86
CA TYR A 174 6.65 18.52 -5.38
C TYR A 174 7.40 17.26 -5.82
N ALA A 175 6.86 16.07 -5.57
CA ALA A 175 7.35 14.84 -6.17
C ALA A 175 7.03 14.87 -7.66
N TYR A 176 8.05 14.70 -8.51
CA TYR A 176 7.82 14.63 -9.95
C TYR A 176 7.02 13.35 -10.26
N PRO A 177 5.87 13.47 -10.97
CA PRO A 177 5.14 12.29 -11.39
C PRO A 177 6.04 11.47 -12.31
N LEU A 178 6.21 10.20 -11.97
CA LEU A 178 7.07 9.32 -12.77
C LEU A 178 6.40 9.02 -14.10
N PRO A 179 7.15 9.05 -15.21
CA PRO A 179 6.60 8.66 -16.48
C PRO A 179 6.20 7.18 -16.44
N PRO A 180 5.08 6.81 -17.07
CA PRO A 180 4.68 5.42 -17.20
C PRO A 180 5.72 4.63 -17.99
N LEU A 181 6.09 3.43 -17.52
CA LEU A 181 6.86 2.50 -18.36
C LEU A 181 5.85 1.68 -19.18
N GLY A 182 6.01 1.69 -20.50
CA GLY A 182 5.28 0.80 -21.41
C GLY A 182 6.08 -0.46 -21.69
N LYS A 183 5.40 -1.55 -22.08
CA LYS A 183 6.05 -2.78 -22.51
C LYS A 183 6.63 -2.60 -23.93
N THR A 184 7.96 -2.57 -24.02
CA THR A 184 8.76 -2.97 -25.20
C THR A 184 8.59 -2.22 -26.54
N PHE A 185 9.62 -2.41 -27.38
CA PHE A 185 9.80 -1.84 -28.72
C PHE A 185 8.59 -2.04 -29.65
N GLY A 186 8.09 -0.96 -30.26
CA GLY A 186 7.32 -1.02 -31.51
C GLY A 186 5.84 -0.63 -31.48
N GLU A 187 5.20 -0.45 -30.32
CA GLU A 187 3.78 -0.10 -30.27
C GLU A 187 3.53 1.39 -30.04
N THR A 188 3.45 2.16 -31.13
CA THR A 188 2.78 3.47 -31.15
C THR A 188 1.28 3.32 -31.35
N GLY A 189 0.67 2.36 -30.65
CA GLY A 189 -0.78 2.17 -30.54
C GLY A 189 -1.23 2.59 -29.15
N THR A 190 -2.46 3.08 -29.03
CA THR A 190 -3.12 3.46 -27.76
C THR A 190 -2.88 2.40 -26.68
N GLN A 191 -1.90 2.65 -25.80
CA GLN A 191 -1.62 1.78 -24.66
C GLN A 191 -2.78 1.91 -23.67
N ASN A 192 -3.35 0.78 -23.27
CA ASN A 192 -4.34 0.76 -22.18
C ASN A 192 -3.68 1.30 -20.91
N HIS A 193 -4.38 2.18 -20.20
CA HIS A 193 -3.94 2.74 -18.90
C HIS A 193 -3.60 1.67 -17.84
N ASP A 194 -4.03 0.42 -18.07
CA ASP A 194 -3.87 -0.74 -17.19
C ASP A 194 -2.51 -1.45 -17.28
N ASP A 195 -1.72 -1.19 -18.33
CA ASP A 195 -0.37 -1.78 -18.52
C ASP A 195 0.77 -0.83 -18.14
N MET A 196 0.43 0.38 -17.67
CA MET A 196 1.37 1.39 -17.23
C MET A 196 1.76 1.14 -15.77
N TRP A 197 2.99 1.47 -15.37
CA TRP A 197 3.36 1.47 -13.95
C TRP A 197 2.39 2.32 -13.14
N GLN A 198 1.70 1.68 -12.20
CA GLN A 198 0.78 2.34 -11.28
C GLN A 198 1.45 2.47 -9.91
N GLU A 199 1.15 3.56 -9.19
CA GLU A 199 1.49 3.71 -7.78
C GLU A 199 1.09 2.47 -6.97
N PRO A 200 1.68 2.22 -5.78
CA PRO A 200 1.30 1.09 -4.95
C PRO A 200 -0.20 1.12 -4.64
N ARG A 201 -0.98 0.32 -5.39
CA ARG A 201 -2.43 0.12 -5.21
C ARG A 201 -2.77 -0.26 -3.76
N LEU A 202 -1.82 -0.86 -3.05
CA LEU A 202 -1.93 -1.23 -1.64
C LEU A 202 -1.99 -0.02 -0.68
N LEU A 203 -1.37 1.11 -1.02
CA LEU A 203 -1.35 2.32 -0.19
C LEU A 203 -2.36 3.38 -0.64
N GLN A 204 -2.96 3.21 -1.81
CA GLN A 204 -3.95 4.14 -2.35
C GLN A 204 -5.16 4.27 -1.42
N ASP A 205 -5.57 5.52 -1.16
CA ASP A 205 -6.69 5.91 -0.30
C ASP A 205 -6.65 5.36 1.14
N GLN A 206 -5.47 4.95 1.61
CA GLN A 206 -5.28 4.45 2.96
C GLN A 206 -5.00 5.59 3.93
N ASN A 207 -6.06 6.07 4.55
CA ASN A 207 -5.94 6.99 5.67
C ASN A 207 -5.51 6.21 6.92
N ASP A 208 -6.30 5.34 7.49
CA ASP A 208 -5.92 4.76 8.78
C ASP A 208 -4.85 3.65 8.69
N LEU A 209 -4.10 3.44 9.78
CA LEU A 209 -3.20 2.29 9.89
C LEU A 209 -4.04 1.01 9.85
N ASN A 210 -3.65 0.05 9.01
CA ASN A 210 -4.17 -1.30 9.06
C ASN A 210 -3.03 -2.31 9.05
N VAL A 211 -3.23 -3.43 9.71
CA VAL A 211 -2.22 -4.46 9.96
C VAL A 211 -2.75 -5.82 9.53
N LEU A 212 -2.01 -6.44 8.62
CA LEU A 212 -2.16 -7.85 8.27
C LEU A 212 -1.35 -8.67 9.28
N SER A 213 -2.04 -9.58 9.97
CA SER A 213 -1.49 -10.49 10.97
C SER A 213 -1.44 -11.88 10.37
N ILE A 214 -0.28 -12.52 10.46
CA ILE A 214 -0.02 -13.84 9.86
C ILE A 214 0.50 -14.77 10.95
N GLY A 215 -0.22 -15.86 11.19
CA GLY A 215 0.23 -16.93 12.07
C GLY A 215 0.76 -18.10 11.25
N THR A 216 1.86 -18.71 11.70
CA THR A 216 2.43 -19.92 11.06
C THR A 216 2.17 -21.19 11.87
N VAL A 217 2.32 -22.34 11.21
CA VAL A 217 2.30 -23.66 11.87
C VAL A 217 3.49 -23.89 12.80
N PHE A 218 4.48 -23.00 12.82
CA PHE A 218 5.58 -23.04 13.78
C PHE A 218 5.38 -22.09 14.96
N CYS A 219 4.18 -21.53 15.13
CA CYS A 219 3.85 -20.58 16.21
C CYS A 219 4.63 -19.27 16.13
N VAL A 220 4.90 -18.80 14.91
CA VAL A 220 5.44 -17.48 14.65
C VAL A 220 4.31 -16.55 14.20
N LEU A 221 4.22 -15.37 14.83
CA LEU A 221 3.33 -14.29 14.44
C LEU A 221 4.13 -13.25 13.66
N HIS A 222 3.69 -12.92 12.45
CA HIS A 222 4.19 -11.78 11.68
C HIS A 222 3.13 -10.70 11.55
N LEU A 223 3.52 -9.44 11.76
CA LEU A 223 2.64 -8.28 11.56
C LEU A 223 3.17 -7.41 10.42
N TYR A 224 2.31 -7.07 9.45
CA TYR A 224 2.62 -6.22 8.31
C TYR A 224 1.66 -5.03 8.22
N ALA A 225 2.17 -3.79 8.27
CA ALA A 225 1.38 -2.60 7.98
C ALA A 225 1.03 -2.57 6.49
N TYR A 226 -0.25 -2.39 6.17
CA TYR A 226 -0.78 -2.38 4.81
C TYR A 226 -0.50 -3.65 4.00
N GLY A 227 -0.11 -4.75 4.65
CA GLY A 227 0.36 -5.97 3.99
C GLY A 227 1.72 -5.84 3.30
N LEU A 228 2.42 -4.71 3.47
CA LEU A 228 3.69 -4.40 2.79
C LEU A 228 4.85 -4.25 3.77
N PHE A 229 4.67 -3.41 4.79
CA PHE A 229 5.76 -3.02 5.68
C PHE A 229 5.81 -3.92 6.91
N HIS A 230 6.87 -4.72 7.04
CA HIS A 230 7.03 -5.66 8.15
C HIS A 230 7.27 -4.94 9.48
N ILE A 231 6.35 -5.08 10.43
CA ILE A 231 6.36 -4.38 11.73
C ILE A 231 7.07 -5.19 12.80
N THR A 232 6.78 -6.49 12.92
CA THR A 232 7.33 -7.32 13.99
C THR A 232 7.13 -8.80 13.70
N THR A 233 8.06 -9.62 14.22
CA THR A 233 7.96 -11.07 14.27
C THR A 233 8.05 -11.52 15.72
N VAL A 234 7.07 -12.31 16.17
CA VAL A 234 7.02 -12.83 17.55
C VAL A 234 6.98 -14.35 17.50
N ASN A 235 8.04 -14.99 18.00
CA ASN A 235 8.14 -16.43 18.07
C ASN A 235 7.65 -16.94 19.44
N ILE A 236 6.44 -17.50 19.47
CA ILE A 236 5.83 -17.95 20.74
C ILE A 236 6.57 -19.17 21.31
N LYS A 237 7.26 -19.96 20.47
CA LYS A 237 8.01 -21.15 20.92
C LYS A 237 9.23 -20.83 21.77
N GLU A 238 9.80 -19.63 21.63
CA GLU A 238 10.95 -19.21 22.45
C GLU A 238 10.58 -19.19 23.94
N THR A 239 9.37 -18.73 24.25
CA THR A 239 8.85 -18.71 25.63
C THR A 239 8.08 -19.98 25.98
N TYR A 240 7.37 -20.57 25.03
CA TYR A 240 6.56 -21.78 25.21
C TYR A 240 6.97 -22.89 24.23
N PRO A 241 8.02 -23.68 24.52
CA PRO A 241 8.56 -24.69 23.60
C PRO A 241 7.56 -25.78 23.19
N SER A 242 6.54 -26.02 24.01
CA SER A 242 5.47 -26.98 23.75
C SER A 242 4.41 -26.48 22.76
N ALA A 243 4.51 -25.23 22.30
CA ALA A 243 3.62 -24.64 21.30
C ALA A 243 3.78 -25.35 19.95
N LYS A 244 2.66 -25.59 19.27
CA LYS A 244 2.62 -26.26 17.97
C LYS A 244 2.31 -25.29 16.85
N ARG A 245 1.05 -24.88 16.72
CA ARG A 245 0.53 -24.02 15.64
C ARG A 245 -0.34 -22.90 16.19
N ILE A 246 -0.33 -21.74 15.53
CA ILE A 246 -1.31 -20.68 15.78
C ILE A 246 -2.64 -21.04 15.11
N VAL A 247 -3.74 -20.86 15.82
CA VAL A 247 -5.10 -21.20 15.38
C VAL A 247 -5.92 -19.95 15.09
N ASN A 248 -5.78 -18.90 15.91
CA ASN A 248 -6.54 -17.66 15.76
C ASN A 248 -5.72 -16.47 16.27
N ILE A 249 -5.87 -15.31 15.62
CA ILE A 249 -5.24 -14.06 15.99
C ILE A 249 -6.30 -12.95 15.93
N SER A 250 -6.58 -12.32 17.07
CA SER A 250 -7.44 -11.15 17.16
C SER A 250 -6.71 -9.99 17.85
N PRO A 251 -6.45 -8.88 17.15
CA PRO A 251 -5.98 -7.66 17.80
C PRO A 251 -7.08 -7.00 18.61
N SER A 252 -6.68 -6.09 19.49
CA SER A 252 -7.58 -5.08 20.03
C SER A 252 -7.88 -3.98 19.00
N SER A 253 -8.95 -3.23 19.22
CA SER A 253 -9.35 -2.11 18.35
C SER A 253 -8.26 -1.02 18.24
N MET A 254 -7.48 -0.82 19.30
CA MET A 254 -6.36 0.14 19.35
C MET A 254 -5.01 -0.48 18.99
N LEU A 255 -4.94 -1.75 18.59
CA LEU A 255 -3.69 -2.49 18.34
C LEU A 255 -2.67 -2.44 19.49
N ASN A 256 -3.12 -2.21 20.73
CA ASN A 256 -2.25 -2.18 21.91
C ASN A 256 -1.92 -3.57 22.47
N PHE A 257 -2.70 -4.59 22.10
CA PHE A 257 -2.34 -5.98 22.30
C PHE A 257 -2.99 -6.88 21.25
N PHE A 258 -2.46 -8.08 21.09
CA PHE A 258 -3.02 -9.15 20.27
C PHE A 258 -3.36 -10.35 21.15
N SER A 259 -4.58 -10.87 21.04
CA SER A 259 -4.94 -12.16 21.60
C SER A 259 -4.62 -13.24 20.57
N VAL A 260 -3.72 -14.16 20.91
CA VAL A 260 -3.31 -15.25 20.04
C VAL A 260 -3.68 -16.57 20.69
N ILE A 261 -4.40 -17.42 19.97
CA ILE A 261 -4.75 -18.78 20.40
C ILE A 261 -3.90 -19.77 19.60
N PHE A 262 -3.23 -20.67 20.31
CA PHE A 262 -2.36 -21.69 19.75
C PHE A 262 -2.59 -23.06 20.38
N GLU A 263 -2.24 -24.11 19.65
CA GLU A 263 -2.24 -25.48 20.18
C GLU A 263 -0.91 -25.73 20.90
N ARG A 264 -0.96 -26.34 22.09
CA ARG A 264 0.23 -26.80 22.82
C ARG A 264 0.08 -28.27 23.23
N GLU A 265 1.19 -28.97 23.37
CA GLU A 265 1.19 -30.29 24.02
C GLU A 265 1.44 -30.18 25.50
N ASN A 266 0.71 -30.97 26.28
CA ASN A 266 0.91 -31.09 27.71
C ASN A 266 1.98 -32.17 27.99
N ASN A 267 2.92 -31.85 28.88
CA ASN A 267 4.10 -32.69 29.19
C ASN A 267 3.75 -34.06 29.80
N SER A 268 2.52 -34.28 30.25
CA SER A 268 2.15 -35.46 31.05
C SER A 268 1.45 -36.59 30.29
N ASP A 269 0.83 -36.36 29.12
CA ASP A 269 -0.06 -37.39 28.52
C ASP A 269 -0.32 -37.27 27.00
N SER A 270 0.56 -36.60 26.22
CA SER A 270 0.31 -36.30 24.79
C SER A 270 -1.02 -35.56 24.53
N GLU A 271 -1.60 -34.95 25.56
CA GLU A 271 -2.84 -34.18 25.45
C GLU A 271 -2.55 -32.85 24.75
N ARG A 272 -3.33 -32.53 23.72
CA ARG A 272 -3.29 -31.22 23.09
C ARG A 272 -4.22 -30.27 23.81
N LEU A 273 -3.73 -29.07 24.12
CA LEU A 273 -4.47 -28.01 24.79
C LEU A 273 -4.54 -26.79 23.87
N LEU A 274 -5.69 -26.14 23.84
CA LEU A 274 -5.82 -24.80 23.27
C LEU A 274 -5.48 -23.78 24.34
N THR A 275 -4.56 -22.90 24.00
CA THR A 275 -3.97 -21.93 24.92
C THR A 275 -4.02 -20.56 24.30
N GLN A 276 -4.45 -19.58 25.09
CA GLN A 276 -4.48 -18.18 24.71
C GLN A 276 -3.30 -17.47 25.34
N VAL A 277 -2.59 -16.65 24.57
CA VAL A 277 -1.56 -15.73 25.04
C VAL A 277 -1.87 -14.32 24.55
N THR A 278 -1.67 -13.34 25.41
CA THR A 278 -1.71 -11.93 24.98
C THR A 278 -0.33 -11.45 24.61
N ILE A 279 -0.21 -10.71 23.51
CA ILE A 279 1.03 -10.10 23.06
C ILE A 279 0.87 -8.59 23.22
N ASN A 280 1.67 -7.97 24.09
CA ASN A 280 1.63 -6.53 24.33
C ASN A 280 2.30 -5.80 23.16
N THR A 281 1.51 -4.98 22.46
CA THR A 281 1.95 -4.18 21.31
C THR A 281 1.66 -2.68 21.54
N SER A 282 1.76 -2.24 22.79
CA SER A 282 1.54 -0.84 23.19
C SER A 282 2.41 0.16 22.41
N VAL A 283 3.60 -0.24 21.94
CA VAL A 283 4.45 0.56 21.05
C VAL A 283 3.75 0.88 19.72
N ILE A 284 3.03 -0.09 19.13
CA ILE A 284 2.26 0.10 17.89
C ILE A 284 1.12 1.10 18.12
N SER A 285 0.40 0.96 19.24
CA SER A 285 -0.72 1.83 19.59
C SER A 285 -0.30 3.27 19.90
N SER A 286 0.75 3.43 20.74
CA SER A 286 1.25 4.74 21.17
C SER A 286 1.94 5.54 20.05
N ARG A 287 2.45 4.85 19.02
CA ARG A 287 3.14 5.44 17.87
C ARG A 287 2.47 5.13 16.53
N HIS A 288 1.15 4.92 16.52
CA HIS A 288 0.41 4.50 15.32
C HIS A 288 0.50 5.53 14.19
N LYS A 289 0.59 6.84 14.50
CA LYS A 289 0.68 7.91 13.49
C LYS A 289 2.05 7.91 12.81
N GLU A 290 3.10 7.80 13.61
CA GLU A 290 4.49 7.71 13.19
C GLU A 290 4.71 6.43 12.38
N LEU A 291 4.19 5.30 12.86
CA LEU A 291 4.26 4.02 12.17
C LEU A 291 3.51 4.04 10.84
N ARG A 292 2.33 4.67 10.78
CA ARG A 292 1.60 4.91 9.52
C ARG A 292 2.45 5.68 8.53
N SER A 293 2.99 6.82 8.94
CA SER A 293 3.81 7.69 8.08
C SER A 293 5.04 6.94 7.56
N LEU A 294 5.71 6.20 8.45
CA LEU A 294 6.86 5.39 8.14
C LEU A 294 6.52 4.28 7.13
N ALA A 295 5.45 3.52 7.37
CA ALA A 295 5.00 2.44 6.49
C ALA A 295 4.61 2.95 5.09
N GLN A 296 4.00 4.13 4.99
CA GLN A 296 3.71 4.78 3.71
C GLN A 296 5.01 5.11 2.94
N LYS A 297 6.01 5.69 3.62
CA LYS A 297 7.31 6.01 2.99
C LYS A 297 8.07 4.76 2.55
N TYR A 298 8.08 3.70 3.35
CA TYR A 298 8.69 2.43 2.94
C TYR A 298 7.97 1.76 1.79
N GLY A 299 6.63 1.81 1.75
CA GLY A 299 5.88 1.28 0.60
C GLY A 299 6.11 2.10 -0.68
N GLN A 300 6.31 3.41 -0.57
CA GLN A 300 6.78 4.23 -1.70
C GLN A 300 8.17 3.75 -2.16
N ILE A 301 9.15 3.60 -1.27
CA ILE A 301 10.50 3.10 -1.60
C ILE A 301 10.43 1.74 -2.30
N HIS A 302 9.64 0.80 -1.77
CA HIS A 302 9.47 -0.53 -2.36
C HIS A 302 9.00 -0.44 -3.81
N SER A 303 8.02 0.42 -4.08
CA SER A 303 7.47 0.64 -5.41
C SER A 303 8.48 1.28 -6.37
N LEU A 304 9.24 2.26 -5.88
CA LEU A 304 10.30 2.91 -6.66
C LEU A 304 11.44 1.96 -6.99
N MET A 305 11.80 1.04 -6.09
CA MET A 305 12.79 0.01 -6.37
C MET A 305 12.31 -0.99 -7.43
N ALA A 306 11.04 -1.39 -7.39
CA ALA A 306 10.47 -2.23 -8.43
C ALA A 306 10.48 -1.51 -9.80
N TYR A 307 10.18 -0.21 -9.81
CA TYR A 307 10.26 0.65 -11.00
C TYR A 307 11.69 0.74 -11.57
N ILE A 308 12.71 0.90 -10.71
CA ILE A 308 14.13 0.86 -11.11
C ILE A 308 14.45 -0.48 -11.75
N GLY A 309 14.09 -1.59 -11.10
CA GLY A 309 14.33 -2.93 -11.61
C GLY A 309 13.78 -3.14 -13.02
N HIS A 310 12.53 -2.75 -13.26
CA HIS A 310 11.93 -2.85 -14.60
C HIS A 310 12.56 -1.91 -15.62
N THR A 311 12.95 -0.69 -15.20
CA THR A 311 13.66 0.24 -16.07
C THR A 311 15.01 -0.34 -16.52
N LEU A 312 15.74 -0.99 -15.60
CA LEU A 312 17.02 -1.64 -15.91
C LEU A 312 16.83 -2.79 -16.91
N THR A 313 15.81 -3.64 -16.74
CA THR A 313 15.48 -4.70 -17.71
C THR A 313 15.18 -4.11 -19.10
N LEU A 314 14.42 -3.02 -19.21
CA LEU A 314 14.18 -2.37 -20.51
C LEU A 314 15.46 -1.79 -21.16
N ILE A 315 16.43 -1.36 -20.35
CA ILE A 315 17.74 -0.90 -20.84
C ILE A 315 18.57 -2.10 -21.31
N GLU A 316 18.55 -3.21 -20.58
CA GLU A 316 19.19 -4.47 -20.98
C GLU A 316 18.60 -4.98 -22.30
N ASP A 317 17.28 -5.03 -22.45
CA ASP A 317 16.61 -5.44 -23.67
C ASP A 317 17.00 -4.55 -24.88
N ALA A 318 17.07 -3.23 -24.68
CA ALA A 318 17.50 -2.27 -25.70
C ALA A 318 18.95 -2.50 -26.14
N TRP A 319 19.78 -2.86 -25.17
CA TRP A 319 21.18 -3.13 -25.36
C TRP A 319 21.40 -4.43 -26.14
N GLU A 320 20.74 -5.50 -25.73
CA GLU A 320 20.78 -6.79 -26.41
C GLU A 320 20.28 -6.67 -27.86
N SER A 321 19.22 -5.91 -28.10
CA SER A 321 18.75 -5.62 -29.46
C SER A 321 19.82 -4.93 -30.32
N THR A 322 20.66 -4.08 -29.72
CA THR A 322 21.77 -3.40 -30.41
C THR A 322 22.86 -4.40 -30.80
N LEU A 323 23.23 -5.30 -29.88
CA LEU A 323 24.22 -6.36 -30.10
C LEU A 323 23.76 -7.32 -31.21
N ILE A 324 22.51 -7.77 -31.16
CA ILE A 324 21.93 -8.69 -32.15
C ILE A 324 21.94 -8.08 -33.55
N GLU A 325 21.58 -6.79 -33.69
CA GLU A 325 21.60 -6.13 -35.00
C GLU A 325 23.02 -6.07 -35.58
N MET A 326 24.04 -5.74 -34.76
CA MET A 326 25.44 -5.74 -35.20
C MET A 326 25.93 -7.14 -35.59
N ASP A 327 25.72 -8.15 -34.73
CA ASP A 327 26.11 -9.53 -34.97
C ASP A 327 25.43 -10.07 -36.24
N SER A 328 24.15 -9.77 -36.47
CA SER A 328 23.42 -10.22 -37.68
C SER A 328 24.06 -9.78 -39.00
N LYS A 329 24.80 -8.65 -39.00
CA LYS A 329 25.45 -8.10 -40.20
C LYS A 329 26.90 -8.53 -40.34
N LEU A 330 27.58 -8.80 -39.22
CA LEU A 330 29.03 -9.00 -39.19
C LEU A 330 29.42 -10.47 -38.96
N ALA A 331 28.56 -11.28 -38.33
CA ALA A 331 28.86 -12.67 -37.97
C ALA A 331 29.21 -13.57 -39.17
N SER A 332 28.53 -13.40 -40.32
CA SER A 332 28.84 -14.20 -41.51
C SER A 332 30.24 -13.94 -42.06
N TYR A 333 30.75 -12.72 -41.90
CA TYR A 333 32.11 -12.35 -42.32
C TYR A 333 33.14 -12.70 -41.25
N ALA A 334 32.80 -12.51 -39.98
CA ALA A 334 33.65 -12.93 -38.87
C ALA A 334 33.93 -14.45 -38.90
N ALA A 335 32.97 -15.27 -39.34
CA ALA A 335 33.17 -16.71 -39.52
C ALA A 335 34.12 -17.08 -40.68
N SER A 336 34.33 -16.21 -41.67
CA SER A 336 35.22 -16.49 -42.81
C SER A 336 36.68 -16.09 -42.56
N VAL A 337 36.96 -15.31 -41.51
CA VAL A 337 38.29 -14.75 -41.24
C VAL A 337 38.80 -15.25 -39.88
N PRO A 338 40.11 -15.50 -39.69
CA PRO A 338 40.67 -15.86 -38.39
C PRO A 338 40.39 -14.80 -37.29
N GLU A 339 40.56 -15.21 -36.03
CA GLU A 339 40.53 -14.33 -34.85
C GLU A 339 41.42 -13.08 -35.10
N GLY A 340 40.93 -11.87 -34.81
CA GLY A 340 41.63 -10.61 -35.13
C GLY A 340 41.34 -10.05 -36.52
N GLY A 341 40.79 -10.86 -37.43
CA GLY A 341 40.81 -10.54 -38.85
C GLY A 341 39.82 -9.46 -39.27
N VAL A 342 38.63 -9.40 -38.65
CA VAL A 342 37.65 -8.36 -38.97
C VAL A 342 38.16 -6.98 -38.54
N SER A 343 38.71 -6.89 -37.33
CA SER A 343 39.30 -5.64 -36.83
C SER A 343 40.53 -5.23 -37.65
N ALA A 344 41.40 -6.18 -38.01
CA ALA A 344 42.55 -5.95 -38.88
C ALA A 344 42.14 -5.41 -40.27
N ASP A 345 41.13 -6.00 -40.93
CA ASP A 345 40.67 -5.55 -42.25
C ASP A 345 40.12 -4.10 -42.21
N PHE A 346 39.37 -3.73 -41.16
CA PHE A 346 38.92 -2.34 -40.99
C PHE A 346 40.09 -1.39 -40.71
N LEU A 347 41.11 -1.82 -39.94
CA LEU A 347 42.30 -1.02 -39.66
C LEU A 347 43.17 -0.84 -40.90
N ASP A 348 43.35 -1.88 -41.72
CA ASP A 348 44.08 -1.82 -42.98
C ASP A 348 43.38 -0.90 -43.99
N LEU A 349 42.05 -0.97 -44.06
CA LEU A 349 41.25 -0.04 -44.85
C LEU A 349 41.40 1.41 -44.36
N LEU A 350 41.46 1.64 -43.05
CA LEU A 350 41.60 2.98 -42.49
C LEU A 350 42.99 3.57 -42.73
N THR A 351 44.04 2.74 -42.60
CA THR A 351 45.44 3.17 -42.65
C THR A 351 45.99 3.23 -44.07
N PHE A 352 45.74 2.20 -44.89
CA PHE A 352 46.29 2.07 -46.24
C PHE A 352 45.28 2.37 -47.33
N GLY A 353 43.97 2.32 -47.04
CA GLY A 353 42.92 2.55 -48.03
C GLY A 353 42.73 1.38 -49.01
N HIS A 354 43.27 0.21 -48.70
CA HIS A 354 43.12 -1.01 -49.50
C HIS A 354 42.19 -2.01 -48.79
N CYS A 355 41.37 -2.73 -49.56
CA CYS A 355 40.53 -3.83 -49.07
C CYS A 355 41.05 -5.16 -49.63
N SER A 356 40.93 -6.24 -48.87
CA SER A 356 41.03 -7.59 -49.44
C SER A 356 39.82 -7.87 -50.35
N ALA A 357 39.96 -8.80 -51.31
CA ALA A 357 38.88 -9.11 -52.26
C ALA A 357 37.63 -9.65 -51.55
N GLU A 358 37.81 -10.44 -50.48
CA GLU A 358 36.72 -10.97 -49.67
C GLU A 358 36.02 -9.85 -48.88
N PHE A 359 36.78 -8.89 -48.35
CA PHE A 359 36.23 -7.74 -47.63
C PHE A 359 35.49 -6.76 -48.56
N GLU A 360 35.99 -6.55 -49.78
CA GLU A 360 35.31 -5.72 -50.78
C GLU A 360 33.94 -6.30 -51.18
N ILE A 361 33.86 -7.63 -51.33
CA ILE A 361 32.59 -8.34 -51.58
C ILE A 361 31.66 -8.20 -50.39
N PHE A 362 32.17 -8.31 -49.17
CA PHE A 362 31.40 -8.12 -47.94
C PHE A 362 30.81 -6.70 -47.85
N LEU A 363 31.64 -5.67 -48.02
CA LEU A 363 31.21 -4.27 -47.99
C LEU A 363 30.14 -4.00 -49.06
N THR A 364 30.34 -4.47 -50.29
CA THR A 364 29.43 -4.20 -51.41
C THR A 364 28.10 -4.94 -51.28
N ASN A 365 28.12 -6.22 -50.90
CA ASN A 365 26.93 -7.08 -50.95
C ASN A 365 26.18 -7.16 -49.60
N LYS A 366 26.90 -7.38 -48.50
CA LYS A 366 26.30 -7.64 -47.18
C LYS A 366 26.13 -6.35 -46.39
N LEU A 367 27.16 -5.51 -46.34
CA LEU A 367 27.13 -4.19 -45.72
C LEU A 367 26.83 -3.06 -46.74
N SER A 368 26.01 -3.35 -47.76
CA SER A 368 25.63 -2.38 -48.79
C SER A 368 25.09 -1.05 -48.20
N GLU A 369 25.13 0.04 -48.96
CA GLU A 369 24.66 1.36 -48.52
C GLU A 369 23.24 1.32 -47.91
N LYS A 370 22.34 0.52 -48.50
CA LYS A 370 20.97 0.32 -47.99
C LYS A 370 20.97 -0.40 -46.63
N ASN A 371 21.78 -1.44 -46.47
CA ASN A 371 21.88 -2.19 -45.21
C ASN A 371 22.60 -1.37 -44.13
N LEU A 372 23.61 -0.59 -44.48
CA LEU A 372 24.30 0.34 -43.58
C LEU A 372 23.36 1.44 -43.08
N LYS A 373 22.51 2.02 -43.96
CA LYS A 373 21.48 2.98 -43.56
C LYS A 373 20.47 2.36 -42.58
N LYS A 374 20.03 1.12 -42.82
CA LYS A 374 19.13 0.40 -41.91
C LYS A 374 19.78 0.12 -40.55
N LEU A 375 21.02 -0.39 -40.57
CA LEU A 375 21.82 -0.64 -39.37
C LEU A 375 22.00 0.65 -38.55
N ARG A 376 22.33 1.76 -39.21
CA ARG A 376 22.44 3.07 -38.57
C ARG A 376 21.15 3.45 -37.86
N LEU A 377 20.02 3.41 -38.56
CA LEU A 377 18.72 3.79 -38.00
C LEU A 377 18.33 2.89 -36.82
N SER A 378 18.52 1.56 -36.94
CA SER A 378 18.22 0.60 -35.88
C SER A 378 19.02 0.91 -34.60
N ILE A 379 20.34 1.09 -34.74
CA ILE A 379 21.24 1.37 -33.61
C ILE A 379 20.98 2.76 -33.01
N GLU A 380 20.72 3.78 -33.83
CA GLU A 380 20.37 5.12 -33.33
C GLU A 380 19.07 5.13 -32.51
N ILE A 381 18.06 4.37 -32.94
CA ILE A 381 16.80 4.21 -32.20
C ILE A 381 17.07 3.54 -30.84
N CYS A 382 17.86 2.46 -30.82
CA CYS A 382 18.19 1.74 -29.58
C CYS A 382 18.94 2.64 -28.58
N TYR A 383 19.99 3.34 -29.02
CA TYR A 383 20.73 4.25 -28.14
C TYR A 383 19.91 5.47 -27.70
N SER A 384 19.07 6.03 -28.57
CA SER A 384 18.16 7.12 -28.18
C SER A 384 17.15 6.63 -27.13
N MET A 385 16.68 5.39 -27.25
CA MET A 385 15.81 4.79 -26.24
C MET A 385 16.53 4.58 -24.91
N MET A 386 17.74 4.01 -24.91
CA MET A 386 18.56 3.86 -23.68
C MET A 386 18.80 5.21 -23.01
N GLN A 387 19.18 6.23 -23.78
CA GLN A 387 19.37 7.60 -23.28
C GLN A 387 18.10 8.13 -22.61
N ARG A 388 16.93 7.93 -23.25
CA ARG A 388 15.62 8.35 -22.70
C ARG A 388 15.27 7.59 -21.42
N LEU A 389 15.51 6.28 -21.37
CA LEU A 389 15.27 5.45 -20.18
C LEU A 389 16.13 5.92 -18.99
N VAL A 390 17.42 6.16 -19.23
CA VAL A 390 18.33 6.65 -18.18
C VAL A 390 17.90 8.03 -17.67
N VAL A 391 17.64 9.00 -18.56
CA VAL A 391 17.33 10.38 -18.14
C VAL A 391 15.93 10.52 -17.55
N LYS A 392 14.90 10.03 -18.25
CA LYS A 392 13.50 10.27 -17.86
C LYS A 392 12.99 9.33 -16.77
N HIS A 393 13.56 8.14 -16.66
CA HIS A 393 13.09 7.13 -15.72
C HIS A 393 14.11 6.95 -14.60
N LEU A 394 15.33 6.49 -14.91
CA LEU A 394 16.31 6.07 -13.90
C LEU A 394 16.84 7.22 -13.02
N GLN A 395 17.20 8.35 -13.62
CA GLN A 395 17.63 9.53 -12.87
C GLN A 395 16.47 10.14 -12.09
N GLN A 396 15.29 10.22 -12.70
CA GLN A 396 14.11 10.79 -12.06
C GLN A 396 13.68 10.00 -10.82
N VAL A 397 13.62 8.68 -10.90
CA VAL A 397 13.29 7.82 -9.75
C VAL A 397 14.36 7.89 -8.66
N SER A 398 15.63 8.00 -9.04
CA SER A 398 16.74 8.18 -8.08
C SER A 398 16.60 9.50 -7.32
N ILE A 399 16.24 10.59 -8.01
CA ILE A 399 15.97 11.90 -7.36
C ILE A 399 14.77 11.80 -6.42
N THR A 400 13.70 11.11 -6.82
CA THR A 400 12.54 10.87 -5.96
C THR A 400 12.91 10.03 -4.73
N LEU A 401 13.78 9.03 -4.87
CA LEU A 401 14.31 8.26 -3.74
C LEU A 401 15.13 9.12 -2.78
N VAL A 402 16.03 9.98 -3.30
CA VAL A 402 16.77 10.95 -2.46
C VAL A 402 15.80 11.82 -1.67
N PHE A 403 14.76 12.30 -2.33
CA PHE A 403 13.74 13.12 -1.70
C PHE A 403 13.02 12.38 -0.55
N ILE A 404 12.51 11.15 -0.77
CA ILE A 404 11.86 10.37 0.30
C ILE A 404 12.85 10.03 1.41
N LEU A 405 14.08 9.62 1.09
CA LEU A 405 15.11 9.33 2.09
C LEU A 405 15.45 10.56 2.94
N SER A 406 15.40 11.77 2.36
CA SER A 406 15.63 13.01 3.12
C SER A 406 14.52 13.27 4.13
N GLN A 407 13.29 12.88 3.81
CA GLN A 407 12.17 12.93 4.76
C GLN A 407 12.36 11.91 5.88
N ILE A 408 12.77 10.67 5.56
CA ILE A 408 13.08 9.64 6.55
C ILE A 408 14.28 10.06 7.41
N GLU A 409 15.27 10.77 6.87
CA GLU A 409 16.37 11.34 7.64
C GLU A 409 15.87 12.44 8.60
N GLY A 410 14.87 13.22 8.17
CA GLY A 410 14.15 14.15 9.04
C GLY A 410 13.39 13.44 10.16
N MET A 411 12.75 12.30 9.86
CA MET A 411 12.07 11.45 10.84
C MET A 411 13.05 10.82 11.83
N SER A 412 14.20 10.33 11.35
CA SER A 412 15.22 9.67 12.19
C SER A 412 15.85 10.61 13.21
N LYS A 413 15.90 11.92 12.91
CA LYS A 413 16.37 12.96 13.84
C LYS A 413 15.37 13.26 14.97
N ARG A 414 14.10 12.87 14.84
CA ARG A 414 13.08 13.00 15.89
C ARG A 414 13.07 11.75 16.76
N GLU A 415 14.12 11.59 17.56
CA GLU A 415 14.34 10.37 18.37
C GLU A 415 13.17 10.04 19.31
N ASN A 416 12.47 11.06 19.84
CA ASN A 416 11.32 10.85 20.72
C ASN A 416 10.12 10.16 20.02
N GLU A 417 9.95 10.43 18.72
CA GLU A 417 8.85 9.94 17.90
C GLU A 417 9.25 8.60 17.25
N TYR A 418 10.34 8.60 16.48
CA TYR A 418 10.74 7.48 15.61
C TYR A 418 11.86 6.61 16.19
N GLY A 419 12.54 7.04 17.26
CA GLY A 419 13.60 6.25 17.89
C GLY A 419 13.08 4.94 18.48
N THR A 420 11.89 4.98 19.10
CA THR A 420 11.19 3.77 19.60
C THR A 420 10.78 2.80 18.50
N LEU A 421 10.55 3.32 17.28
CA LEU A 421 10.27 2.53 16.09
C LEU A 421 11.53 2.02 15.40
N GLY A 422 12.73 2.20 15.99
CA GLY A 422 13.98 1.64 15.46
C GLY A 422 14.57 2.37 14.24
N VAL A 423 14.10 3.58 13.92
CA VAL A 423 14.62 4.34 12.77
C VAL A 423 15.99 4.95 13.14
N LYS A 424 17.08 4.34 12.64
CA LYS A 424 18.45 4.78 12.91
C LYS A 424 18.98 5.73 11.84
N THR A 425 19.45 6.90 12.26
CA THR A 425 20.06 7.90 11.34
C THR A 425 21.25 7.32 10.56
N SER A 426 22.06 6.44 11.15
CA SER A 426 23.21 5.82 10.47
C SER A 426 22.79 5.01 9.23
N GLU A 427 21.73 4.22 9.33
CA GLU A 427 21.26 3.38 8.23
C GLU A 427 20.61 4.22 7.13
N VAL A 428 19.89 5.27 7.50
CA VAL A 428 19.32 6.22 6.53
C VAL A 428 20.42 6.97 5.78
N THR A 429 21.49 7.39 6.46
CA THR A 429 22.62 8.06 5.79
C THR A 429 23.40 7.14 4.84
N LYS A 430 23.53 5.85 5.17
CA LYS A 430 24.11 4.85 4.27
C LYS A 430 23.25 4.66 3.02
N ALA A 431 21.94 4.52 3.19
CA ALA A 431 21.01 4.41 2.07
C ALA A 431 21.05 5.67 1.18
N MET A 432 21.09 6.85 1.79
CA MET A 432 21.25 8.13 1.09
C MET A 432 22.54 8.16 0.26
N SER A 433 23.66 7.71 0.81
CA SER A 433 24.93 7.62 0.08
C SER A 433 24.83 6.65 -1.10
N CYS A 434 24.21 5.48 -0.93
CA CYS A 434 24.05 4.49 -1.99
C CYS A 434 23.16 5.00 -3.14
N VAL A 435 22.06 5.70 -2.85
CA VAL A 435 21.24 6.33 -3.90
C VAL A 435 22.05 7.41 -4.64
N GLY A 436 22.85 8.19 -3.92
CA GLY A 436 23.75 9.18 -4.51
C GLY A 436 24.78 8.55 -5.44
N SER A 437 25.44 7.48 -5.01
CA SER A 437 26.40 6.71 -5.83
C SER A 437 25.73 6.11 -7.08
N PHE A 438 24.53 5.54 -6.92
CA PHE A 438 23.74 5.03 -8.04
C PHE A 438 23.36 6.12 -9.05
N LEU A 439 22.94 7.30 -8.57
CA LEU A 439 22.63 8.46 -9.43
C LEU A 439 23.86 8.94 -10.20
N LEU A 440 25.03 9.02 -9.55
CA LEU A 440 26.29 9.34 -10.22
C LEU A 440 26.63 8.30 -11.29
N LYS A 441 26.47 7.01 -10.99
CA LYS A 441 26.73 5.91 -11.93
C LYS A 441 25.76 5.92 -13.12
N SER A 442 24.49 6.29 -12.91
CA SER A 442 23.54 6.49 -14.00
C SER A 442 23.96 7.62 -14.95
N SER A 443 24.54 8.69 -14.41
CA SER A 443 25.07 9.83 -15.19
C SER A 443 26.33 9.44 -15.97
N GLU A 444 27.17 8.58 -15.39
CA GLU A 444 28.34 8.01 -16.06
C GLU A 444 27.95 7.11 -17.23
N MET A 445 26.94 6.24 -17.03
CA MET A 445 26.37 5.43 -18.10
C MET A 445 25.81 6.28 -19.23
N LEU A 446 25.12 7.39 -18.90
CA LEU A 446 24.63 8.33 -19.91
C LEU A 446 25.76 8.87 -20.79
N GLN A 447 26.89 9.26 -20.19
CA GLN A 447 28.07 9.71 -20.94
C GLN A 447 28.65 8.59 -21.81
N ALA A 448 28.67 7.35 -21.31
CA ALA A 448 29.13 6.20 -22.07
C ALA A 448 28.23 5.90 -23.28
N ILE A 449 26.91 6.02 -23.12
CA ILE A 449 25.92 5.92 -24.22
C ILE A 449 26.17 7.01 -25.27
N GLU A 450 26.31 8.27 -24.85
CA GLU A 450 26.51 9.40 -25.76
C GLU A 450 27.86 9.31 -26.51
N SER A 451 28.91 8.84 -25.83
CA SER A 451 30.20 8.57 -26.47
C SER A 451 30.08 7.44 -27.49
N SER A 452 29.42 6.35 -27.13
CA SER A 452 29.26 5.18 -28.02
C SER A 452 28.42 5.54 -29.26
N MET A 453 27.35 6.33 -29.10
CA MET A 453 26.55 6.81 -30.21
C MET A 453 27.36 7.74 -31.14
N ARG A 454 28.23 8.59 -30.58
CA ARG A 454 29.13 9.46 -31.36
C ARG A 454 30.15 8.65 -32.15
N ASP A 455 30.81 7.71 -31.51
CA ASP A 455 31.81 6.84 -32.13
C ASP A 455 31.19 6.03 -33.28
N PHE A 456 29.99 5.48 -33.06
CA PHE A 456 29.24 4.77 -34.09
C PHE A 456 28.84 5.66 -35.28
N ARG A 457 28.43 6.91 -35.04
CA ARG A 457 28.14 7.87 -36.13
C ARG A 457 29.37 8.19 -36.97
N ILE A 458 30.54 8.33 -36.34
CA ILE A 458 31.81 8.54 -37.04
C ILE A 458 32.13 7.31 -37.91
N PHE A 459 32.01 6.10 -37.35
CA PHE A 459 32.20 4.84 -38.08
C PHE A 459 31.28 4.74 -39.31
N VAL A 460 29.97 4.97 -39.16
CA VAL A 460 29.04 4.89 -40.29
C VAL A 460 29.33 5.96 -41.35
N ARG A 461 29.69 7.18 -40.94
CA ARG A 461 30.07 8.25 -41.88
C ARG A 461 31.32 7.86 -42.67
N TRP A 462 32.31 7.27 -42.01
CA TRP A 462 33.52 6.78 -42.67
C TRP A 462 33.21 5.67 -43.67
N ILE A 463 32.50 4.61 -43.28
CA ILE A 463 32.13 3.51 -44.18
C ILE A 463 31.26 3.97 -45.35
N SER A 464 30.38 4.95 -45.14
CA SER A 464 29.60 5.55 -46.23
C SER A 464 30.51 6.27 -47.23
N SER A 465 31.57 6.94 -46.75
CA SER A 465 32.56 7.58 -47.63
C SER A 465 33.39 6.56 -48.42
N VAL A 466 33.69 5.40 -47.82
CA VAL A 466 34.39 4.29 -48.50
C VAL A 466 33.53 3.70 -49.60
N HIS A 467 32.23 3.45 -49.33
CA HIS A 467 31.29 2.97 -50.34
C HIS A 467 31.24 3.86 -51.58
N LEU A 468 31.15 5.17 -51.40
CA LEU A 468 31.14 6.13 -52.52
C LEU A 468 32.43 6.07 -53.35
N ARG A 469 33.59 5.83 -52.70
CA ARG A 469 34.88 5.65 -53.40
C ARG A 469 34.94 4.35 -54.18
N LEU A 470 34.47 3.25 -53.60
CA LEU A 470 34.43 1.93 -54.26
C LEU A 470 33.51 1.94 -55.49
N LEU A 471 32.36 2.63 -55.41
CA LEU A 471 31.41 2.80 -56.52
C LEU A 471 31.87 3.82 -57.59
N ARG A 472 33.01 4.51 -57.38
CA ARG A 472 33.54 5.58 -58.26
C ARG A 472 32.55 6.72 -58.52
N GLU A 473 31.65 6.99 -57.58
CA GLU A 473 30.70 8.11 -57.66
C GLU A 473 31.33 9.43 -57.16
N HIS A 474 30.81 10.57 -57.60
CA HIS A 474 31.32 11.88 -57.17
C HIS A 474 31.13 12.09 -55.66
N LEU A 475 32.23 12.32 -54.95
CA LEU A 475 32.24 12.59 -53.50
C LEU A 475 31.68 13.99 -53.20
N PRO A 476 30.60 14.12 -52.40
CA PRO A 476 30.22 15.40 -51.84
C PRO A 476 31.31 15.89 -50.87
N LEU A 477 31.77 17.14 -51.02
CA LEU A 477 32.87 17.73 -50.25
C LEU A 477 32.70 17.60 -48.71
N GLU A 478 31.46 17.60 -48.22
CA GLU A 478 31.09 17.46 -46.80
C GLU A 478 31.32 16.05 -46.22
N VAL A 479 31.25 15.01 -47.05
CA VAL A 479 31.44 13.61 -46.61
C VAL A 479 32.92 13.26 -46.44
N THR A 480 33.81 13.98 -47.13
CA THR A 480 35.25 13.69 -47.21
C THR A 480 36.11 14.18 -46.05
N ARG A 481 35.67 15.17 -45.26
CA ARG A 481 36.49 15.75 -44.16
C ARG A 481 36.22 15.04 -42.83
N MET A 482 37.08 14.09 -42.47
CA MET A 482 37.25 13.64 -41.07
C MET A 482 38.34 14.47 -40.40
N SER A 483 38.10 14.95 -39.18
CA SER A 483 39.14 15.61 -38.38
C SER A 483 40.14 14.57 -37.83
N GLN A 484 41.31 15.01 -37.37
CA GLN A 484 42.26 14.11 -36.69
C GLN A 484 41.64 13.46 -35.45
N GLN A 485 40.77 14.18 -34.72
CA GLN A 485 40.06 13.64 -33.57
C GLN A 485 39.06 12.54 -33.96
N ASP A 486 38.39 12.69 -35.10
CA ASP A 486 37.45 11.66 -35.60
C ASP A 486 38.19 10.37 -35.95
N ILE A 487 39.39 10.49 -36.53
CA ILE A 487 40.25 9.33 -36.83
C ILE A 487 40.67 8.63 -35.53
N THR A 488 41.08 9.38 -34.49
CA THR A 488 41.41 8.80 -33.19
C THR A 488 40.22 8.10 -32.54
N ASN A 489 39.03 8.70 -32.59
CA ASN A 489 37.82 8.09 -32.04
C ASN A 489 37.43 6.82 -32.81
N LEU A 490 37.59 6.83 -34.13
CA LEU A 490 37.36 5.68 -35.00
C LEU A 490 38.34 4.53 -34.69
N LEU A 491 39.63 4.83 -34.52
CA LEU A 491 40.63 3.84 -34.12
C LEU A 491 40.28 3.19 -32.78
N ASN A 492 39.90 4.00 -31.79
CA ASN A 492 39.45 3.49 -30.50
C ASN A 492 38.19 2.62 -30.65
N PHE A 493 37.22 3.05 -31.47
CA PHE A 493 36.02 2.27 -31.74
C PHE A 493 36.34 0.90 -32.37
N LEU A 494 37.23 0.84 -33.37
CA LEU A 494 37.61 -0.41 -34.02
C LEU A 494 38.33 -1.37 -33.06
N ASN A 495 39.20 -0.85 -32.19
CA ASN A 495 39.88 -1.65 -31.18
C ASN A 495 38.94 -2.14 -30.07
N ASP A 496 38.01 -1.30 -29.62
CA ASP A 496 37.12 -1.59 -28.50
C ASP A 496 35.91 -2.46 -28.91
N SER A 497 35.47 -2.41 -30.17
CA SER A 497 34.10 -2.85 -30.54
C SER A 497 33.98 -4.27 -31.10
N PHE A 498 35.07 -4.92 -31.52
CA PHE A 498 34.97 -5.96 -32.56
C PHE A 498 35.17 -7.41 -32.11
N GLU A 499 35.79 -7.74 -30.95
CA GLU A 499 36.13 -9.16 -30.70
C GLU A 499 36.03 -9.65 -29.23
N GLU A 500 35.10 -10.58 -28.96
CA GLU A 500 35.13 -11.57 -27.86
C GLU A 500 34.96 -12.98 -28.42
N VAL A 501 35.82 -13.93 -28.04
CA VAL A 501 35.63 -15.35 -28.39
C VAL A 501 34.81 -15.99 -27.29
N VAL A 502 33.55 -16.31 -27.59
CA VAL A 502 32.68 -17.07 -26.68
C VAL A 502 32.72 -18.53 -27.09
N THR A 503 33.04 -19.41 -26.14
CA THR A 503 32.95 -20.86 -26.34
C THR A 503 31.55 -21.32 -25.94
N GLY A 504 30.79 -21.82 -26.91
CA GLY A 504 29.47 -22.39 -26.65
C GLY A 504 29.56 -23.70 -25.84
N PRO A 505 28.45 -24.18 -25.28
CA PRO A 505 28.39 -25.45 -24.53
C PRO A 505 28.82 -26.67 -25.39
N ASP A 506 28.74 -26.55 -26.72
CA ASP A 506 29.16 -27.58 -27.68
C ASP A 506 30.66 -27.52 -28.04
N GLY A 507 31.43 -26.60 -27.45
CA GLY A 507 32.85 -26.36 -27.78
C GLY A 507 33.07 -25.53 -29.06
N GLU A 508 32.00 -25.09 -29.75
CA GLU A 508 32.11 -24.15 -30.86
C GLU A 508 32.58 -22.78 -30.36
N LYS A 509 33.71 -22.30 -30.91
CA LYS A 509 34.16 -20.92 -30.74
C LYS A 509 33.36 -20.02 -31.67
N ARG A 510 32.61 -19.07 -31.11
CA ARG A 510 31.91 -18.03 -31.87
C ARG A 510 32.51 -16.66 -31.51
N THR A 511 32.87 -15.89 -32.51
CA THR A 511 33.32 -14.50 -32.36
C THR A 511 32.09 -13.61 -32.26
N HIS A 512 31.88 -12.96 -31.12
CA HIS A 512 30.82 -11.99 -30.89
C HIS A 512 31.37 -10.57 -30.90
N PHE A 513 30.55 -9.62 -31.36
CA PHE A 513 30.86 -8.20 -31.22
C PHE A 513 30.70 -7.69 -29.81
N ARG A 514 31.55 -6.75 -29.43
CA ARG A 514 31.67 -6.24 -28.07
C ARG A 514 31.52 -4.74 -28.05
N LEU A 515 30.32 -4.21 -27.88
CA LEU A 515 30.18 -2.77 -27.60
C LEU A 515 30.48 -2.49 -26.11
N GLU A 516 31.74 -2.62 -25.66
CA GLU A 516 32.05 -2.66 -24.22
C GLU A 516 31.73 -1.35 -23.47
N LYS A 517 31.83 -0.17 -24.11
CA LYS A 517 31.72 1.13 -23.42
C LYS A 517 30.40 1.31 -22.67
N ALA A 518 29.26 0.98 -23.28
CA ALA A 518 27.94 1.02 -22.64
C ALA A 518 27.59 -0.32 -21.95
N GLY A 519 27.93 -1.44 -22.57
CA GLY A 519 27.56 -2.78 -22.08
C GLY A 519 28.18 -3.16 -20.74
N GLN A 520 29.37 -2.66 -20.41
CA GLN A 520 30.03 -2.94 -19.12
C GLN A 520 29.22 -2.47 -17.89
N TYR A 521 28.37 -1.45 -18.03
CA TYR A 521 27.55 -0.96 -16.92
C TYR A 521 26.37 -1.90 -16.61
N LEU A 522 25.95 -2.69 -17.60
CA LEU A 522 24.82 -3.62 -17.52
C LEU A 522 25.24 -5.03 -17.08
N LYS A 523 26.54 -5.30 -16.95
CA LYS A 523 27.06 -6.55 -16.40
C LYS A 523 27.33 -6.41 -14.91
N LYS A 524 27.17 -7.49 -14.14
CA LYS A 524 27.53 -7.54 -12.71
C LYS A 524 29.04 -7.77 -12.50
N GLU A 525 29.87 -6.99 -13.20
CA GLU A 525 31.33 -7.12 -13.21
C GLU A 525 31.99 -5.76 -13.02
N GLU A 526 33.28 -5.74 -12.65
CA GLU A 526 34.03 -4.48 -12.61
C GLU A 526 34.20 -3.89 -14.01
N LEU A 527 34.16 -2.57 -14.10
CA LEU A 527 34.36 -1.82 -15.33
C LEU A 527 35.79 -2.04 -15.87
N LYS A 528 35.89 -2.53 -17.10
CA LYS A 528 37.17 -2.71 -17.80
C LYS A 528 37.65 -1.40 -18.42
N CYS A 529 36.73 -0.64 -19.01
CA CYS A 529 37.00 0.60 -19.73
C CYS A 529 36.58 1.80 -18.86
N LEU A 530 37.52 2.27 -18.04
CA LEU A 530 37.30 3.37 -17.11
C LEU A 530 37.30 4.74 -17.84
N PRO A 531 36.30 5.60 -17.61
CA PRO A 531 36.37 7.02 -17.93
C PRO A 531 37.60 7.71 -17.31
N ASN A 532 38.13 8.75 -17.97
CA ASN A 532 39.27 9.51 -17.45
C ASN A 532 38.86 10.48 -16.31
N TYR A 533 38.69 9.95 -15.11
CA TYR A 533 38.26 10.73 -13.93
C TYR A 533 39.32 11.72 -13.42
N ASP A 534 40.60 11.42 -13.64
CA ASP A 534 41.74 12.16 -13.08
C ASP A 534 41.97 13.53 -13.72
N SER A 535 41.29 13.77 -14.84
CA SER A 535 41.33 15.03 -15.56
C SER A 535 40.50 16.13 -14.90
N THR A 536 39.45 15.78 -14.14
CA THR A 536 38.46 16.79 -13.69
C THR A 536 38.97 17.65 -12.52
N PRO A 537 38.67 18.96 -12.50
CA PRO A 537 39.05 19.83 -11.37
C PRO A 537 38.49 19.37 -10.02
N PHE A 538 37.27 18.81 -10.02
CA PHE A 538 36.61 18.35 -8.80
C PHE A 538 37.25 17.08 -8.22
N SER A 539 37.63 16.11 -9.06
CA SER A 539 38.33 14.91 -8.57
C SER A 539 39.71 15.25 -7.99
N LYS A 540 40.44 16.19 -8.62
CA LYS A 540 41.70 16.72 -8.10
C LYS A 540 41.52 17.42 -6.75
N LEU A 541 40.42 18.17 -6.57
CA LEU A 541 40.08 18.82 -5.30
C LEU A 541 39.78 17.81 -4.18
N LEU A 542 39.03 16.75 -4.48
CA LEU A 542 38.73 15.70 -3.50
C LEU A 542 39.97 14.89 -3.14
N LYS A 543 40.83 14.57 -4.12
CA LYS A 543 42.12 13.90 -3.89
C LYS A 543 43.06 14.72 -3.00
N SER A 544 43.05 16.05 -3.14
CA SER A 544 43.87 16.94 -2.30
C SER A 544 43.27 17.21 -0.92
N ASN A 545 41.97 16.95 -0.71
CA ASN A 545 41.27 17.20 0.56
C ASN A 545 40.51 15.95 1.04
N PRO A 546 41.18 14.99 1.71
CA PRO A 546 40.54 13.76 2.19
C PRO A 546 39.36 13.99 3.15
N THR A 547 39.42 15.04 3.98
CA THR A 547 38.33 15.40 4.90
C THR A 547 37.06 15.81 4.16
N LEU A 548 37.20 16.56 3.06
CA LEU A 548 36.10 16.93 2.18
C LEU A 548 35.56 15.68 1.46
N ALA A 549 36.44 14.79 0.99
CA ALA A 549 36.05 13.53 0.36
C ALA A 549 35.22 12.62 1.28
N SER A 550 35.51 12.65 2.59
CA SER A 550 34.74 11.90 3.61
C SER A 550 33.47 12.62 4.09
N HIS A 551 33.16 13.80 3.57
CA HIS A 551 32.04 14.61 4.08
C HIS A 551 30.69 14.03 3.67
N ARG A 552 29.75 13.92 4.64
CA ARG A 552 28.42 13.30 4.46
C ARG A 552 27.55 13.84 3.31
N LEU A 553 27.79 15.08 2.86
CA LEU A 553 27.03 15.72 1.78
C LEU A 553 27.61 15.45 0.39
N ILE A 554 28.80 14.85 0.31
CA ILE A 554 29.44 14.49 -0.94
C ILE A 554 29.19 13.02 -1.16
N PHE A 555 28.42 12.71 -2.22
CA PHE A 555 28.19 11.33 -2.59
C PHE A 555 29.48 10.68 -3.07
N THR A 556 29.68 9.45 -2.62
CA THR A 556 30.83 8.62 -2.98
C THR A 556 30.74 8.22 -4.44
N HIS A 557 31.79 8.48 -5.23
CA HIS A 557 31.90 7.97 -6.59
C HIS A 557 32.74 6.69 -6.59
N ASN A 558 32.15 5.60 -7.05
CA ASN A 558 32.82 4.29 -7.15
C ASN A 558 33.24 4.08 -8.62
N PRO A 559 34.53 4.23 -8.98
CA PRO A 559 34.94 4.24 -10.38
C PRO A 559 34.92 2.85 -11.02
N LYS A 560 35.12 1.78 -10.25
CA LYS A 560 35.22 0.41 -10.79
C LYS A 560 33.89 -0.32 -10.88
N THR A 561 32.86 0.17 -10.23
CA THR A 561 31.59 -0.54 -10.12
C THR A 561 30.70 -0.31 -11.33
N SER A 562 29.97 -1.34 -11.72
CA SER A 562 28.92 -1.23 -12.74
C SER A 562 27.62 -0.65 -12.18
N LEU A 563 26.69 -0.27 -13.06
CA LEU A 563 25.38 0.21 -12.64
C LEU A 563 24.59 -0.89 -11.92
N MET A 564 24.73 -2.14 -12.37
CA MET A 564 24.06 -3.29 -11.75
C MET A 564 24.58 -3.60 -10.35
N GLN A 565 25.88 -3.42 -10.11
CA GLN A 565 26.46 -3.56 -8.76
C GLN A 565 25.97 -2.44 -7.83
N GLU A 566 25.94 -1.18 -8.29
CA GLU A 566 25.41 -0.06 -7.50
C GLU A 566 23.91 -0.24 -7.19
N HIS A 567 23.13 -0.79 -8.12
CA HIS A 567 21.73 -1.14 -7.87
C HIS A 567 21.59 -2.22 -6.79
N GLU A 568 22.48 -3.21 -6.76
CA GLU A 568 22.51 -4.26 -5.74
C GLU A 568 22.86 -3.70 -4.37
N TYR A 569 23.92 -2.89 -4.25
CA TYR A 569 24.29 -2.21 -3.01
C TYR A 569 23.17 -1.30 -2.49
N LEU A 570 22.52 -0.56 -3.38
CA LEU A 570 21.35 0.25 -3.04
C LEU A 570 20.20 -0.62 -2.49
N THR A 571 19.90 -1.73 -3.17
CA THR A 571 18.84 -2.65 -2.76
C THR A 571 19.11 -3.25 -1.38
N GLU A 572 20.34 -3.69 -1.13
CA GLU A 572 20.76 -4.24 0.16
C GLU A 572 20.68 -3.18 1.28
N SER A 573 21.18 -1.97 1.01
CA SER A 573 21.13 -0.89 1.99
C SER A 573 19.69 -0.49 2.35
N LEU A 574 18.78 -0.42 1.38
CA LEU A 574 17.37 -0.11 1.63
C LEU A 574 16.66 -1.24 2.37
N LYS A 575 16.96 -2.51 2.06
CA LYS A 575 16.45 -3.67 2.80
C LYS A 575 16.93 -3.66 4.26
N ALA A 576 18.21 -3.40 4.49
CA ALA A 576 18.78 -3.30 5.84
C ALA A 576 18.14 -2.16 6.65
N MET A 577 17.93 -1.00 6.01
CA MET A 577 17.22 0.14 6.61
C MET A 577 15.78 -0.22 7.00
N GLY A 578 15.03 -0.86 6.08
CA GLY A 578 13.64 -1.28 6.32
C GLY A 578 13.47 -2.41 7.33
N ALA A 579 14.52 -3.19 7.60
CA ALA A 579 14.50 -4.25 8.61
C ALA A 579 14.66 -3.73 10.05
N GLN A 580 15.31 -2.57 10.26
CA GLN A 580 15.58 -2.04 11.61
C GLN A 580 14.31 -1.81 12.45
N PRO A 581 13.21 -1.23 11.90
CA PRO A 581 11.99 -1.07 12.66
C PRO A 581 11.41 -2.40 13.15
N SER A 582 11.44 -3.42 12.28
CA SER A 582 10.97 -4.75 12.65
C SER A 582 11.74 -5.32 13.84
N ILE A 583 13.07 -5.24 13.80
CA ILE A 583 13.94 -5.74 14.87
C ILE A 583 13.68 -4.98 16.18
N SER A 584 13.60 -3.65 16.13
CA SER A 584 13.41 -2.80 17.31
C SER A 584 12.03 -2.99 17.95
N ILE A 585 10.97 -3.05 17.13
CA ILE A 585 9.62 -3.26 17.64
C ILE A 585 9.50 -4.68 18.20
N SER A 586 10.04 -5.70 17.52
CA SER A 586 10.02 -7.09 18.01
C SER A 586 10.67 -7.21 19.39
N ALA A 587 11.80 -6.51 19.63
CA ALA A 587 12.47 -6.48 20.92
C ALA A 587 11.66 -5.78 22.03
N SER A 588 10.72 -4.90 21.67
CA SER A 588 9.82 -4.20 22.60
C SER A 588 8.52 -4.96 22.88
N VAL A 589 8.24 -6.03 22.14
CA VAL A 589 7.01 -6.82 22.31
C VAL A 589 7.20 -7.83 23.44
N GLU A 590 6.29 -7.79 24.41
CA GLU A 590 6.29 -8.72 25.54
C GLU A 590 5.11 -9.70 25.43
N LEU A 591 5.38 -10.98 25.74
CA LEU A 591 4.31 -11.96 25.94
C LEU A 591 3.71 -11.78 27.33
N GLY A 592 2.44 -11.41 27.36
CA GLY A 592 1.63 -11.34 28.57
C GLY A 592 1.12 -12.71 29.02
N PRO A 593 0.06 -12.73 29.85
CA PRO A 593 -0.45 -13.96 30.44
C PRO A 593 -0.84 -15.03 29.43
N CYS A 594 -0.56 -16.28 29.79
CA CYS A 594 -0.81 -17.47 28.98
C CYS A 594 -1.76 -18.39 29.74
N ILE A 595 -2.94 -18.65 29.17
CA ILE A 595 -4.04 -19.35 29.85
C ILE A 595 -4.48 -20.53 28.99
N SER A 596 -4.53 -21.74 29.58
CA SER A 596 -5.14 -22.89 28.90
C SER A 596 -6.66 -22.72 28.88
N VAL A 597 -7.21 -22.58 27.68
CA VAL A 597 -8.65 -22.41 27.44
C VAL A 597 -9.37 -23.74 27.54
N SER A 598 -8.85 -24.77 26.86
CA SER A 598 -9.50 -26.08 26.86
C SER A 598 -8.58 -27.20 26.41
N ARG A 599 -9.00 -28.44 26.71
CA ARG A 599 -8.37 -29.64 26.19
C ARG A 599 -8.99 -30.01 24.85
N ILE A 600 -8.14 -30.20 23.85
CA ILE A 600 -8.55 -30.73 22.55
C ILE A 600 -8.79 -32.23 22.73
N VAL A 601 -10.02 -32.67 22.48
CA VAL A 601 -10.37 -34.09 22.53
C VAL A 601 -9.93 -34.76 21.23
N PRO A 602 -9.07 -35.80 21.26
CA PRO A 602 -8.64 -36.48 20.04
C PRO A 602 -9.82 -36.97 19.20
N GLY A 603 -9.78 -36.71 17.90
CA GLY A 603 -10.83 -37.12 16.95
C GLY A 603 -12.13 -36.29 17.02
N LYS A 604 -12.19 -35.22 17.83
CA LYS A 604 -13.31 -34.26 17.82
C LYS A 604 -12.83 -32.87 17.39
N SER A 605 -13.59 -32.25 16.49
CA SER A 605 -13.40 -30.86 16.09
C SER A 605 -13.88 -29.90 17.19
N TYR A 606 -13.35 -28.67 17.17
CA TYR A 606 -13.72 -27.55 18.04
C TYR A 606 -14.11 -26.35 17.17
N ALA A 607 -14.87 -25.40 17.74
CA ALA A 607 -15.20 -24.15 17.08
C ALA A 607 -14.67 -22.97 17.90
N LEU A 608 -14.14 -21.95 17.22
CA LEU A 608 -13.48 -20.80 17.83
C LEU A 608 -13.70 -19.54 17.00
N SER A 609 -14.09 -18.47 17.67
CA SER A 609 -14.18 -17.14 17.07
C SER A 609 -13.67 -16.09 18.05
N GLN A 610 -12.93 -15.09 17.55
CA GLN A 610 -12.50 -13.94 18.33
C GLN A 610 -12.85 -12.66 17.58
N ILE A 611 -13.16 -11.60 18.32
CA ILE A 611 -13.43 -10.28 17.74
C ILE A 611 -12.99 -9.16 18.68
N ALA A 612 -12.48 -8.07 18.11
CA ALA A 612 -12.26 -6.82 18.82
C ALA A 612 -13.60 -6.15 19.15
N SER A 613 -13.70 -5.61 20.36
CA SER A 613 -14.84 -4.85 20.83
C SER A 613 -14.57 -3.35 20.77
N GLN A 614 -15.65 -2.56 20.69
CA GLN A 614 -15.59 -1.10 20.67
C GLN A 614 -15.01 -0.49 21.95
N ASP A 615 -15.07 -1.19 23.08
CA ASP A 615 -14.46 -0.78 24.35
C ASP A 615 -12.95 -1.09 24.46
N GLY A 616 -12.34 -1.62 23.38
CA GLY A 616 -10.93 -2.00 23.39
C GLY A 616 -10.63 -3.35 24.04
N SER A 617 -11.67 -4.11 24.42
CA SER A 617 -11.53 -5.52 24.79
C SER A 617 -11.49 -6.45 23.57
N VAL A 618 -11.02 -7.68 23.77
CA VAL A 618 -11.12 -8.75 22.79
C VAL A 618 -12.00 -9.85 23.38
N LEU A 619 -13.05 -10.22 22.65
CA LEU A 619 -13.92 -11.33 22.99
C LEU A 619 -13.47 -12.60 22.29
N GLY A 620 -13.58 -13.74 22.96
CA GLY A 620 -13.38 -15.06 22.40
C GLY A 620 -14.52 -15.99 22.76
N ALA A 621 -15.16 -16.60 21.77
CA ALA A 621 -16.20 -17.61 21.94
C ALA A 621 -15.64 -18.98 21.51
N PHE A 622 -15.78 -19.97 22.38
CA PHE A 622 -15.13 -21.27 22.20
C PHE A 622 -16.05 -22.44 22.52
N VAL A 623 -16.10 -23.42 21.61
CA VAL A 623 -16.82 -24.69 21.79
C VAL A 623 -15.79 -25.83 21.86
N PRO A 624 -15.60 -26.46 23.04
CA PRO A 624 -14.52 -27.43 23.32
C PRO A 624 -14.58 -28.69 22.48
N ALA A 625 -15.79 -29.17 22.21
CA ALA A 625 -16.01 -30.28 21.31
C ALA A 625 -17.37 -30.10 20.64
N ILE A 626 -17.37 -30.16 19.32
CA ILE A 626 -18.57 -30.06 18.51
C ILE A 626 -19.61 -31.11 18.97
N ARG A 627 -20.89 -30.70 18.95
CA ARG A 627 -22.09 -31.39 19.46
C ARG A 627 -22.25 -31.39 20.98
N GLN A 628 -21.35 -30.77 21.73
CA GLN A 628 -21.57 -30.48 23.16
C GLN A 628 -22.40 -29.20 23.33
N SER A 629 -23.04 -29.07 24.48
CA SER A 629 -23.92 -27.92 24.80
C SER A 629 -23.15 -26.79 25.47
N GLN A 630 -21.83 -26.93 25.66
CA GLN A 630 -21.01 -26.01 26.45
C GLN A 630 -20.30 -24.99 25.55
N LEU A 631 -20.51 -23.71 25.83
CA LEU A 631 -19.86 -22.55 25.21
C LEU A 631 -19.05 -21.84 26.28
N PHE A 632 -17.76 -21.61 26.03
CA PHE A 632 -16.93 -20.73 26.83
C PHE A 632 -16.87 -19.35 26.18
N LEU A 633 -17.09 -18.31 26.98
CA LEU A 633 -16.86 -16.93 26.55
C LEU A 633 -15.73 -16.35 27.39
N LEU A 634 -14.77 -15.73 26.71
CA LEU A 634 -13.64 -15.03 27.30
C LEU A 634 -13.69 -13.57 26.87
N GLU A 635 -13.39 -12.66 27.79
CA GLU A 635 -13.23 -11.24 27.53
C GLU A 635 -11.88 -10.80 28.10
N TRP A 636 -11.03 -10.25 27.25
CA TRP A 636 -9.77 -9.64 27.65
C TRP A 636 -9.86 -8.14 27.52
N CYS A 637 -9.78 -7.41 28.63
CA CYS A 637 -9.73 -5.95 28.61
C CYS A 637 -8.28 -5.45 28.70
N SER A 638 -7.85 -4.63 27.75
CA SER A 638 -6.50 -4.04 27.82
C SER A 638 -6.32 -3.08 28.99
N VAL A 639 -7.35 -2.28 29.29
CA VAL A 639 -7.23 -1.19 30.26
C VAL A 639 -7.13 -1.73 31.68
N SER A 640 -7.95 -2.72 32.03
CA SER A 640 -7.90 -3.35 33.36
C SER A 640 -6.88 -4.49 33.45
N SER A 641 -6.37 -4.99 32.32
CA SER A 641 -5.57 -6.23 32.26
C SER A 641 -6.26 -7.43 32.92
N GLU A 642 -7.60 -7.39 33.00
CA GLU A 642 -8.41 -8.45 33.58
C GLU A 642 -8.89 -9.40 32.47
N LEU A 643 -8.75 -10.70 32.73
CA LEU A 643 -9.47 -11.73 32.02
C LEU A 643 -10.81 -11.95 32.72
N LYS A 644 -11.89 -11.95 31.95
CA LYS A 644 -13.17 -12.48 32.41
C LYS A 644 -13.56 -13.71 31.64
N SER A 645 -14.22 -14.66 32.31
CA SER A 645 -14.72 -15.88 31.71
C SER A 645 -16.12 -16.23 32.18
N GLY A 646 -16.87 -16.92 31.32
CA GLY A 646 -18.16 -17.50 31.65
C GLY A 646 -18.38 -18.81 30.91
N ASP A 647 -19.01 -19.75 31.62
CA ASP A 647 -19.36 -21.07 31.12
C ASP A 647 -20.86 -21.11 30.85
N PHE A 648 -21.24 -21.20 29.57
CA PHE A 648 -22.63 -21.17 29.12
C PHE A 648 -23.07 -22.53 28.61
N TYR A 649 -24.26 -22.98 29.06
CA TYR A 649 -24.88 -24.21 28.57
C TYR A 649 -26.11 -23.88 27.74
N VAL A 650 -26.14 -24.39 26.52
CA VAL A 650 -27.26 -24.19 25.60
C VAL A 650 -28.37 -25.18 25.89
N SER A 651 -29.56 -24.68 26.25
CA SER A 651 -30.76 -25.51 26.48
C SER A 651 -32.00 -24.90 25.84
N GLY A 652 -32.93 -25.75 25.37
CA GLY A 652 -34.25 -25.31 24.96
C GLY A 652 -35.14 -24.93 26.14
N THR A 653 -35.99 -23.91 25.97
CA THR A 653 -37.07 -23.57 26.91
C THR A 653 -38.26 -24.54 26.81
N GLU A 654 -39.20 -24.52 27.74
CA GLU A 654 -40.42 -25.35 27.69
C GLU A 654 -41.22 -25.14 26.40
N MET A 655 -41.19 -23.92 25.83
CA MET A 655 -41.78 -23.57 24.53
C MET A 655 -41.14 -24.30 23.33
N SER A 656 -39.92 -24.82 23.50
CA SER A 656 -39.21 -25.63 22.51
C SER A 656 -39.38 -27.14 22.71
N GLY A 657 -40.26 -27.57 23.63
CA GLY A 657 -40.54 -28.99 23.89
C GLY A 657 -39.44 -29.72 24.67
N GLY A 658 -38.57 -29.00 25.40
CA GLY A 658 -37.47 -29.61 26.17
C GLY A 658 -36.30 -30.12 25.32
N MET A 659 -36.13 -29.59 24.10
CA MET A 659 -35.03 -29.95 23.20
C MET A 659 -33.66 -29.70 23.84
N GLN A 660 -32.74 -30.65 23.66
CA GLN A 660 -31.34 -30.50 24.03
C GLN A 660 -30.51 -30.20 22.79
N PHE A 661 -29.82 -29.06 22.79
CA PHE A 661 -28.99 -28.64 21.67
C PHE A 661 -27.52 -28.95 21.93
N GLY A 662 -26.82 -29.44 20.91
CA GLY A 662 -25.36 -29.38 20.81
C GLY A 662 -24.96 -28.25 19.85
N MET A 663 -23.79 -27.66 20.03
CA MET A 663 -23.26 -26.65 19.11
C MET A 663 -22.37 -27.28 18.06
N MET A 664 -22.59 -26.94 16.80
CA MET A 664 -21.73 -27.31 15.68
C MET A 664 -20.67 -26.25 15.41
N ASP A 665 -21.05 -24.97 15.49
CA ASP A 665 -20.15 -23.88 15.18
C ASP A 665 -20.57 -22.59 15.92
N THR A 666 -19.63 -21.66 16.09
CA THR A 666 -19.83 -20.38 16.74
C THR A 666 -19.01 -19.29 16.06
N GLN A 667 -19.63 -18.15 15.75
CA GLN A 667 -18.96 -17.03 15.09
C GLN A 667 -19.58 -15.71 15.53
N PHE A 668 -18.73 -14.73 15.85
CA PHE A 668 -19.20 -13.36 16.03
C PHE A 668 -19.67 -12.78 14.70
N TYR A 669 -20.93 -12.35 14.64
CA TYR A 669 -21.44 -11.55 13.53
C TYR A 669 -20.99 -10.09 13.66
N SER A 670 -21.00 -9.60 14.90
CA SER A 670 -20.44 -8.31 15.31
C SER A 670 -19.96 -8.41 16.75
N SER A 671 -19.36 -7.34 17.29
CA SER A 671 -19.01 -7.26 18.71
C SER A 671 -20.24 -7.37 19.64
N GLU A 672 -21.44 -7.18 19.10
CA GLU A 672 -22.72 -7.18 19.82
C GLU A 672 -23.54 -8.45 19.62
N VAL A 673 -23.29 -9.23 18.55
CA VAL A 673 -24.10 -10.39 18.16
C VAL A 673 -23.21 -11.62 17.96
N LEU A 674 -23.55 -12.71 18.67
CA LEU A 674 -22.95 -14.02 18.51
C LEU A 674 -23.90 -14.95 17.76
N SER A 675 -23.41 -15.55 16.67
CA SER A 675 -24.13 -16.54 15.87
C SER A 675 -23.72 -17.94 16.29
N LEU A 676 -24.71 -18.82 16.47
CA LEU A 676 -24.55 -20.19 16.93
C LEU A 676 -25.23 -21.13 15.95
N LEU A 677 -24.48 -22.12 15.47
CA LEU A 677 -25.04 -23.23 14.72
C LEU A 677 -25.28 -24.39 15.68
N LEU A 678 -26.52 -24.88 15.70
CA LEU A 678 -27.01 -25.82 16.68
C LEU A 678 -27.48 -27.11 16.01
N PHE A 679 -27.35 -28.21 16.74
CA PHE A 679 -27.83 -29.51 16.38
C PHE A 679 -28.76 -30.02 17.47
N ASP A 680 -29.99 -30.35 17.10
CA ASP A 680 -30.92 -30.98 18.02
C ASP A 680 -30.49 -32.44 18.30
N LYS A 681 -30.21 -32.73 19.57
CA LYS A 681 -29.84 -34.08 20.03
C LYS A 681 -31.02 -35.05 20.00
N THR A 682 -32.25 -34.55 20.04
CA THR A 682 -33.48 -35.36 20.09
C THR A 682 -33.98 -35.73 18.69
N SER A 683 -33.85 -34.83 17.71
CA SER A 683 -34.16 -35.10 16.30
C SER A 683 -33.00 -34.71 15.36
N PRO A 684 -32.11 -35.65 14.97
CA PRO A 684 -30.84 -35.34 14.32
C PRO A 684 -30.95 -34.97 12.83
N ARG A 685 -32.13 -34.53 12.34
CA ARG A 685 -32.39 -34.38 10.91
C ARG A 685 -31.95 -33.04 10.34
N ASN A 686 -32.12 -31.94 11.06
CA ASN A 686 -31.84 -30.59 10.57
C ASN A 686 -31.08 -29.77 11.62
N PRO A 687 -30.00 -29.06 11.25
CA PRO A 687 -29.40 -28.08 12.13
C PRO A 687 -30.34 -26.87 12.31
N SER A 688 -30.18 -26.20 13.43
CA SER A 688 -30.91 -24.99 13.81
C SER A 688 -29.93 -23.84 13.93
N PHE A 689 -30.35 -22.65 13.56
CA PHE A 689 -29.51 -21.46 13.64
C PHE A 689 -30.03 -20.51 14.71
N ALA A 690 -29.13 -19.97 15.54
CA ALA A 690 -29.46 -19.04 16.60
C ALA A 690 -28.54 -17.82 16.64
N GLN A 691 -29.08 -16.67 17.04
CA GLN A 691 -28.31 -15.48 17.37
C GLN A 691 -28.68 -14.96 18.74
N THR A 692 -27.67 -14.54 19.49
CA THR A 692 -27.83 -13.96 20.82
C THR A 692 -27.02 -12.67 20.96
N LEU A 693 -27.50 -11.76 21.79
CA LEU A 693 -26.81 -10.51 22.07
C LEU A 693 -25.70 -10.75 23.09
N VAL A 694 -24.48 -10.38 22.72
CA VAL A 694 -23.26 -10.56 23.50
C VAL A 694 -23.32 -9.80 24.82
N GLN A 695 -24.04 -8.67 24.88
CA GLN A 695 -24.22 -7.89 26.12
C GLN A 695 -24.80 -8.72 27.28
N HIS A 696 -25.70 -9.67 26.99
CA HIS A 696 -26.32 -10.51 28.02
C HIS A 696 -25.33 -11.56 28.53
N LEU A 697 -24.50 -12.09 27.65
CA LEU A 697 -23.43 -13.02 28.02
C LEU A 697 -22.34 -12.32 28.81
N ARG A 698 -21.96 -11.10 28.41
CA ARG A 698 -20.96 -10.28 29.10
C ARG A 698 -21.33 -9.96 30.54
N ALA A 699 -22.61 -9.74 30.83
CA ALA A 699 -23.10 -9.45 32.18
C ALA A 699 -22.86 -10.62 33.16
N GLU A 700 -22.76 -11.84 32.66
CA GLU A 700 -22.56 -13.07 33.44
C GLU A 700 -21.08 -13.45 33.58
N LEU A 701 -20.15 -12.68 32.98
CA LEU A 701 -18.73 -12.98 33.03
C LEU A 701 -18.12 -12.67 34.40
N THR A 702 -17.26 -13.56 34.86
CA THR A 702 -16.54 -13.41 36.14
C THR A 702 -15.05 -13.22 35.92
N VAL A 703 -14.41 -12.37 36.74
CA VAL A 703 -12.96 -12.13 36.66
C VAL A 703 -12.21 -13.40 37.03
N VAL A 704 -11.29 -13.80 36.17
CA VAL A 704 -10.41 -14.96 36.37
C VAL A 704 -9.07 -14.47 36.92
N PRO A 705 -8.63 -14.95 38.10
CA PRO A 705 -7.31 -14.63 38.60
C PRO A 705 -6.23 -15.20 37.64
N VAL A 706 -5.34 -14.32 37.19
CA VAL A 706 -4.33 -14.55 36.13
C VAL A 706 -3.29 -15.63 36.49
N ASN A 707 -3.22 -16.05 37.75
CA ASN A 707 -2.23 -17.01 38.29
C ASN A 707 -2.53 -18.50 38.05
N PHE A 708 -3.50 -18.85 37.19
CA PHE A 708 -3.80 -20.26 36.91
C PHE A 708 -3.40 -20.68 35.49
N ASP A 709 -2.51 -21.68 35.40
CA ASP A 709 -2.14 -22.38 34.16
C ASP A 709 -3.33 -23.00 33.42
N LYS A 710 -4.50 -23.08 34.06
CA LYS A 710 -5.74 -23.62 33.51
C LYS A 710 -6.90 -22.72 33.91
N LEU A 711 -7.77 -22.38 32.96
CA LEU A 711 -9.12 -21.90 33.28
C LEU A 711 -9.80 -22.96 34.16
N ARG A 712 -9.93 -22.66 35.46
CA ARG A 712 -10.94 -23.34 36.27
C ARG A 712 -12.26 -22.75 35.79
N ALA A 713 -13.13 -23.60 35.23
CA ALA A 713 -14.53 -23.32 34.97
C ALA A 713 -15.03 -22.30 36.00
N GLY A 714 -15.33 -21.08 35.55
CA GLY A 714 -15.71 -20.00 36.45
C GLY A 714 -16.88 -20.46 37.33
N ASN A 715 -16.93 -19.98 38.56
CA ASN A 715 -18.03 -20.30 39.49
C ASN A 715 -19.41 -19.88 38.95
N ALA A 716 -19.45 -19.03 37.90
CA ALA A 716 -20.66 -18.70 37.14
C ALA A 716 -20.89 -19.72 36.02
N ARG A 717 -21.77 -20.69 36.29
CA ARG A 717 -22.39 -21.53 35.27
C ARG A 717 -23.76 -20.96 34.95
N SER A 718 -23.88 -20.36 33.78
CA SER A 718 -25.15 -19.77 33.32
C SER A 718 -25.72 -20.59 32.17
N THR A 719 -27.05 -20.67 32.10
CA THR A 719 -27.72 -21.45 31.04
C THR A 719 -28.21 -20.48 29.98
N LEU A 720 -27.70 -20.60 28.75
CA LEU A 720 -28.24 -19.92 27.59
C LEU A 720 -29.53 -20.63 27.16
N LYS A 721 -30.66 -20.03 27.53
CA LYS A 721 -31.98 -20.54 27.16
C LYS A 721 -32.40 -20.01 25.79
N ILE A 722 -32.48 -20.92 24.82
CA ILE A 722 -32.92 -20.59 23.47
C ILE A 722 -34.46 -20.43 23.46
N CYS A 723 -34.92 -19.40 22.74
CA CYS A 723 -36.32 -18.93 22.67
C CYS A 723 -36.80 -18.05 23.85
N GLU A 724 -35.89 -17.53 24.69
CA GLU A 724 -36.22 -16.39 25.57
C GLU A 724 -36.23 -15.06 24.79
N LYS A 725 -36.88 -14.02 25.34
CA LYS A 725 -36.84 -12.66 24.78
C LYS A 725 -35.36 -12.30 24.54
N ASN A 726 -34.97 -11.99 23.30
CA ASN A 726 -33.63 -11.59 22.84
C ASN A 726 -32.76 -12.68 22.17
N THR A 727 -33.27 -13.88 21.89
CA THR A 727 -32.60 -14.87 21.03
C THR A 727 -33.41 -15.13 19.76
N LEU A 728 -32.83 -14.89 18.58
CA LEU A 728 -33.41 -15.29 17.30
C LEU A 728 -33.13 -16.78 17.10
N PHE A 729 -34.14 -17.58 16.75
CA PHE A 729 -34.01 -19.02 16.58
C PHE A 729 -34.80 -19.51 15.37
N ILE A 730 -34.15 -20.27 14.50
CA ILE A 730 -34.76 -20.89 13.31
C ILE A 730 -34.46 -22.38 13.33
N THR A 731 -35.50 -23.20 13.13
CA THR A 731 -35.39 -24.65 13.00
C THR A 731 -35.64 -25.07 11.56
N GLY A 732 -35.02 -26.18 11.13
CA GLY A 732 -35.38 -26.83 9.88
C GLY A 732 -34.59 -26.44 8.64
N LEU A 733 -33.31 -26.09 8.78
CA LEU A 733 -32.41 -25.91 7.63
C LEU A 733 -32.26 -27.25 6.89
N GLN A 734 -32.54 -27.28 5.58
CA GLN A 734 -32.48 -28.51 4.78
C GLN A 734 -31.04 -29.02 4.67
N LYS A 735 -30.88 -30.36 4.71
CA LYS A 735 -29.59 -31.04 4.58
C LYS A 735 -28.85 -30.64 3.30
N LEU A 736 -27.71 -29.99 3.46
CA LEU A 736 -26.66 -29.92 2.45
C LEU A 736 -25.82 -31.22 2.55
N GLY A 737 -25.93 -32.11 1.56
CA GLY A 737 -25.00 -33.23 1.36
C GLY A 737 -25.59 -34.65 1.45
N LYS A 738 -25.34 -35.45 0.40
CA LYS A 738 -25.68 -36.88 0.26
C LYS A 738 -24.85 -37.77 1.21
N LYS A 739 -25.46 -38.89 1.62
CA LYS A 739 -24.81 -40.06 2.25
C LYS A 739 -23.57 -40.50 1.46
N ASN A 740 -22.41 -40.56 2.11
CA ASN A 740 -21.45 -41.65 1.88
C ASN A 740 -20.68 -41.96 3.16
N SER A 741 -20.43 -43.25 3.34
CA SER A 741 -19.92 -43.93 4.52
C SER A 741 -18.41 -43.75 4.69
N SER A 742 -18.00 -42.66 5.32
CA SER A 742 -16.69 -42.51 5.98
C SER A 742 -16.75 -41.24 6.83
N ASN A 743 -16.21 -41.28 8.04
CA ASN A 743 -16.33 -40.28 9.13
C ASN A 743 -15.74 -38.87 8.85
N HIS A 744 -15.95 -38.29 7.68
CA HIS A 744 -15.68 -36.88 7.40
C HIS A 744 -17.00 -36.21 7.02
N VAL A 745 -17.73 -35.76 8.05
CA VAL A 745 -18.92 -34.94 7.86
C VAL A 745 -18.43 -33.57 7.40
N LEU A 746 -18.77 -33.19 6.17
CA LEU A 746 -18.74 -31.80 5.72
C LEU A 746 -19.59 -30.98 6.68
N GLU A 747 -18.93 -30.27 7.59
CA GLU A 747 -19.57 -29.40 8.56
C GLU A 747 -20.09 -28.17 7.82
N ILE A 748 -21.39 -27.94 7.93
CA ILE A 748 -21.99 -26.66 7.61
C ILE A 748 -21.31 -25.66 8.57
N SER A 749 -20.39 -24.84 8.07
CA SER A 749 -19.76 -23.75 8.81
C SER A 749 -20.66 -22.52 8.79
N LEU A 750 -20.65 -21.72 9.85
CA LEU A 750 -21.33 -20.41 9.87
C LEU A 750 -20.83 -19.49 8.76
N GLU A 751 -19.59 -19.68 8.29
CA GLU A 751 -19.05 -18.96 7.12
C GLU A 751 -19.86 -19.23 5.84
N VAL A 752 -20.50 -20.42 5.75
CA VAL A 752 -21.35 -20.86 4.63
C VAL A 752 -22.81 -20.41 4.80
N MET A 753 -23.26 -20.13 6.03
CA MET A 753 -24.60 -19.62 6.29
C MET A 753 -24.65 -18.11 6.09
N VAL A 754 -25.31 -17.68 5.02
CA VAL A 754 -25.55 -16.26 4.76
C VAL A 754 -26.61 -15.73 5.69
N LEU A 755 -26.20 -14.86 6.61
CA LEU A 755 -27.08 -14.31 7.63
C LEU A 755 -27.14 -12.80 7.47
N TYR A 756 -28.15 -12.35 6.75
CA TYR A 756 -28.61 -10.97 6.84
C TYR A 756 -29.75 -10.93 7.85
N THR A 757 -29.46 -10.47 9.07
CA THR A 757 -30.50 -10.00 9.97
C THR A 757 -30.82 -8.56 9.64
N VAL A 758 -32.00 -8.34 9.05
CA VAL A 758 -32.58 -7.00 8.94
C VAL A 758 -32.98 -6.56 10.35
N TYR A 759 -32.14 -5.77 11.00
CA TYR A 759 -32.50 -5.06 12.22
C TYR A 759 -32.69 -3.58 11.86
N ASN A 760 -33.94 -3.12 12.06
CA ASN A 760 -34.46 -1.77 11.83
C ASN A 760 -34.61 -1.34 10.36
N ASP A 761 -35.88 -1.27 9.95
CA ASP A 761 -36.38 -0.33 8.95
C ASP A 761 -35.94 1.10 9.32
N GLN A 762 -34.78 1.53 8.82
CA GLN A 762 -34.57 2.93 8.48
C GLN A 762 -34.33 3.02 6.99
N VAL A 763 -35.45 3.33 6.32
CA VAL A 763 -35.51 3.94 5.00
C VAL A 763 -34.41 5.00 4.92
N PHE A 764 -33.37 4.75 4.10
CA PHE A 764 -32.55 5.84 3.59
C PHE A 764 -33.50 6.75 2.80
N MET A 765 -33.74 7.96 3.32
CA MET A 765 -34.30 9.03 2.51
C MET A 765 -33.37 9.25 1.32
N ASN A 766 -33.92 9.07 0.12
CA ASN A 766 -33.35 9.53 -1.15
C ASN A 766 -32.79 10.95 -1.00
N VAL A 767 -31.49 11.09 -1.24
CA VAL A 767 -30.77 12.37 -1.30
C VAL A 767 -30.94 13.01 -2.70
N ASP A 768 -32.17 13.07 -3.20
CA ASP A 768 -32.47 13.61 -4.55
C ASP A 768 -33.34 14.89 -4.54
N ILE A 769 -33.68 15.44 -3.37
CA ILE A 769 -34.59 16.61 -3.29
C ILE A 769 -33.86 17.94 -2.98
N ILE A 770 -32.61 17.91 -2.53
CA ILE A 770 -31.84 19.12 -2.20
C ILE A 770 -31.44 19.93 -3.46
N PRO A 771 -31.03 19.33 -4.60
CA PRO A 771 -30.69 20.09 -5.80
C PRO A 771 -31.91 20.80 -6.41
N GLN A 772 -33.11 20.22 -6.28
CA GLN A 772 -34.33 20.77 -6.88
C GLN A 772 -34.89 21.97 -6.11
N ILE A 773 -34.72 22.00 -4.78
CA ILE A 773 -35.11 23.15 -3.94
C ILE A 773 -34.17 24.34 -4.16
N LEU A 774 -32.87 24.09 -4.32
CA LEU A 774 -31.87 25.14 -4.57
C LEU A 774 -32.01 25.75 -5.98
N VAL A 775 -32.32 24.94 -6.99
CA VAL A 775 -32.65 25.42 -8.33
C VAL A 775 -33.96 26.21 -8.33
N GLY A 776 -34.97 25.77 -7.58
CA GLY A 776 -36.23 26.51 -7.40
C GLY A 776 -36.06 27.88 -6.73
N LEU A 777 -35.22 27.98 -5.69
CA LEU A 777 -34.88 29.24 -5.02
C LEU A 777 -34.07 30.18 -5.94
N TRP A 778 -33.17 29.64 -6.75
CA TRP A 778 -32.41 30.41 -7.73
C TRP A 778 -33.31 30.99 -8.84
N TYR A 779 -34.24 30.18 -9.38
CA TYR A 779 -35.22 30.66 -10.36
C TYR A 779 -36.22 31.66 -9.75
N ALA A 780 -36.62 31.52 -8.48
CA ALA A 780 -37.47 32.49 -7.80
C ALA A 780 -36.76 33.85 -7.59
N CYS A 781 -35.47 33.83 -7.21
CA CYS A 781 -34.66 35.04 -7.08
C CYS A 781 -34.40 35.72 -8.42
N MET A 782 -34.10 34.96 -9.47
CA MET A 782 -33.92 35.50 -10.82
C MET A 782 -35.23 36.02 -11.42
N ALA A 783 -36.35 35.31 -11.22
CA ALA A 783 -37.69 35.76 -11.62
C ALA A 783 -38.01 37.13 -10.99
N TYR A 784 -37.78 37.30 -9.68
CA TYR A 784 -38.02 38.56 -8.96
C TYR A 784 -37.16 39.74 -9.46
N VAL A 785 -35.91 39.45 -9.84
CA VAL A 785 -34.98 40.45 -10.44
C VAL A 785 -35.38 40.80 -11.87
N THR A 786 -35.92 39.85 -12.64
CA THR A 786 -36.35 40.09 -14.03
C THR A 786 -37.72 40.75 -14.15
N THR A 787 -38.66 40.50 -13.22
CA THR A 787 -40.02 41.10 -13.25
C THR A 787 -40.05 42.59 -12.86
N ASN A 788 -39.03 43.10 -12.16
CA ASN A 788 -38.95 44.51 -11.76
C ASN A 788 -38.05 45.36 -12.69
N ARG A 789 -38.23 45.21 -14.01
CA ARG A 789 -37.72 46.15 -15.02
C ARG A 789 -38.82 47.08 -15.51
N ILE A 790 -39.21 48.07 -14.71
CA ILE A 790 -40.00 49.24 -15.11
C ILE A 790 -39.53 50.41 -14.22
N SER A 791 -38.56 51.25 -14.62
CA SER A 791 -38.63 52.41 -15.51
C SER A 791 -38.56 53.74 -14.73
N VAL A 792 -37.48 54.50 -14.99
CA VAL A 792 -37.42 55.97 -15.15
C VAL A 792 -37.28 56.89 -13.90
N ASN A 793 -36.13 57.59 -13.93
CA ASN A 793 -35.78 58.96 -13.49
C ASN A 793 -35.92 59.40 -12.03
N SER A 794 -34.77 59.50 -11.34
CA SER A 794 -34.19 60.75 -10.80
C SER A 794 -33.09 60.42 -9.78
N GLY A 795 -32.02 61.24 -9.76
CA GLY A 795 -30.73 60.93 -9.16
C GLY A 795 -30.75 60.44 -7.70
N SER A 796 -30.45 59.16 -7.50
CA SER A 796 -29.77 58.57 -6.34
C SER A 796 -29.57 57.08 -6.61
N ASN A 797 -28.38 56.53 -6.33
CA ASN A 797 -27.97 55.18 -6.72
C ASN A 797 -28.84 54.11 -6.01
N PRO A 798 -29.64 53.28 -6.72
CA PRO A 798 -30.62 52.37 -6.11
C PRO A 798 -29.98 51.25 -5.27
N ARG A 799 -28.71 50.92 -5.50
CA ARG A 799 -27.95 49.96 -4.68
C ARG A 799 -27.70 50.47 -3.25
N GLU A 800 -27.54 51.78 -3.07
CA GLU A 800 -27.21 52.38 -1.78
C GLU A 800 -28.45 52.51 -0.88
N LYS A 801 -29.63 52.77 -1.47
CA LYS A 801 -30.92 52.73 -0.76
C LYS A 801 -31.34 51.31 -0.36
N LEU A 802 -31.00 50.30 -1.17
CA LEU A 802 -31.30 48.90 -0.86
C LEU A 802 -30.41 48.38 0.30
N CYS A 803 -29.09 48.64 0.25
CA CYS A 803 -28.18 48.30 1.34
C CYS A 803 -28.54 49.02 2.64
N ASN A 804 -28.90 50.31 2.59
CA ASN A 804 -29.31 51.04 3.79
C ASN A 804 -30.66 50.58 4.36
N ARG A 805 -31.61 50.12 3.54
CA ARG A 805 -32.88 49.53 4.03
C ARG A 805 -32.68 48.14 4.64
N MET A 806 -31.87 47.29 4.02
CA MET A 806 -31.52 45.97 4.59
C MET A 806 -30.75 46.13 5.91
N TYR A 807 -29.81 47.08 5.98
CA TYR A 807 -29.05 47.35 7.19
C TYR A 807 -29.93 47.93 8.32
N HIS A 808 -30.87 48.82 8.01
CA HIS A 808 -31.82 49.34 9.00
C HIS A 808 -32.87 48.32 9.47
N GLN A 809 -33.25 47.34 8.63
CA GLN A 809 -34.12 46.23 9.04
C GLN A 809 -33.38 45.21 9.90
N LEU A 810 -32.10 44.93 9.61
CA LEU A 810 -31.25 44.06 10.42
C LEU A 810 -30.88 44.70 11.78
N ALA A 811 -30.71 46.03 11.83
CA ALA A 811 -30.39 46.76 13.06
C ALA A 811 -31.53 46.84 14.09
N ASN A 812 -32.77 46.49 13.70
CA ASN A 812 -33.94 46.48 14.58
C ASN A 812 -34.26 45.09 15.16
N LEU A 813 -33.46 44.06 14.88
CA LEU A 813 -33.58 42.74 15.50
C LEU A 813 -32.68 42.69 16.74
N THR A 814 -33.20 43.17 17.87
CA THR A 814 -32.55 43.03 19.18
C THR A 814 -32.81 41.62 19.73
N ASP A 815 -32.11 40.62 19.21
CA ASP A 815 -32.04 39.31 19.86
C ASP A 815 -30.65 38.69 19.68
N TYR A 816 -29.89 38.64 20.78
CA TYR A 816 -28.47 38.25 20.79
C TYR A 816 -28.24 36.76 20.46
N SER A 817 -29.28 35.93 20.44
CA SER A 817 -29.18 34.49 20.14
C SER A 817 -29.10 34.16 18.64
N LEU A 818 -29.44 35.13 17.76
CA LEU A 818 -29.40 34.94 16.31
C LEU A 818 -28.04 35.36 15.70
N ILE A 819 -27.30 36.23 16.39
CA ILE A 819 -26.00 36.75 15.94
C ILE A 819 -24.92 35.66 15.99
N ASP A 820 -24.95 34.79 17.00
CA ASP A 820 -24.02 33.65 17.07
C ASP A 820 -24.28 32.63 15.96
N ARG A 821 -25.56 32.38 15.59
CA ARG A 821 -25.88 31.50 14.45
C ARG A 821 -25.55 32.10 13.08
N LEU A 822 -25.57 33.42 12.96
CA LEU A 822 -25.20 34.13 11.73
C LEU A 822 -23.67 34.22 11.52
N LEU A 823 -22.89 34.15 12.60
CA LEU A 823 -21.42 34.08 12.52
C LEU A 823 -20.94 32.73 11.96
N ASP A 824 -21.62 31.63 12.28
CA ASP A 824 -21.33 30.31 11.71
C ASP A 824 -21.69 30.21 10.22
N LEU A 825 -22.78 30.87 9.79
CA LEU A 825 -23.20 30.94 8.39
C LEU A 825 -22.24 31.74 7.49
N ASN A 826 -21.48 32.69 8.04
CA ASN A 826 -20.50 33.47 7.27
C ASN A 826 -19.28 32.64 6.82
N GLY A 827 -18.98 31.51 7.47
CA GLY A 827 -17.92 30.59 7.04
C GLY A 827 -18.26 29.85 5.74
N MET A 828 -19.51 29.42 5.59
CA MET A 828 -19.99 28.72 4.39
C MET A 828 -20.04 29.62 3.15
N TRP A 829 -20.42 30.89 3.32
CA TRP A 829 -20.38 31.86 2.22
C TRP A 829 -18.96 32.16 1.76
N PHE A 830 -17.97 32.15 2.66
CA PHE A 830 -16.57 32.38 2.32
C PHE A 830 -15.98 31.26 1.46
N ILE A 831 -16.35 30.01 1.73
CA ILE A 831 -15.86 28.82 1.01
C ILE A 831 -16.48 28.75 -0.39
N LEU A 832 -17.79 28.96 -0.51
CA LEU A 832 -18.48 28.97 -1.82
C LEU A 832 -18.03 30.14 -2.70
N LEU A 833 -17.78 31.32 -2.11
CA LEU A 833 -17.25 32.45 -2.85
C LEU A 833 -15.79 32.20 -3.27
N TYR A 834 -14.97 31.58 -2.41
CA TYR A 834 -13.58 31.25 -2.72
C TYR A 834 -13.48 30.20 -3.86
N GLN A 835 -14.36 29.21 -3.86
CA GLN A 835 -14.43 28.17 -4.89
C GLN A 835 -14.91 28.74 -6.23
N PHE A 836 -15.89 29.65 -6.22
CA PHE A 836 -16.34 30.38 -7.42
C PHE A 836 -15.29 31.39 -7.95
N MET A 837 -14.45 31.93 -7.05
CA MET A 837 -13.40 32.90 -7.39
C MET A 837 -12.15 32.24 -7.99
N GLN A 838 -11.86 30.97 -7.66
CA GLN A 838 -10.81 30.20 -8.33
C GLN A 838 -11.13 29.95 -9.82
N GLU A 839 -12.40 29.79 -10.17
CA GLU A 839 -12.80 29.51 -11.56
C GLU A 839 -12.84 30.76 -12.46
N SER A 840 -12.89 31.99 -11.90
CA SER A 840 -13.23 33.20 -12.65
C SER A 840 -12.10 34.22 -12.92
N LYS A 841 -10.83 33.94 -12.54
CA LYS A 841 -9.64 34.80 -12.86
C LYS A 841 -9.82 36.32 -12.66
N LEU A 842 -10.62 36.77 -11.69
CA LEU A 842 -10.84 38.20 -11.39
C LEU A 842 -10.25 38.56 -10.00
N VAL A 843 -8.92 38.68 -9.93
CA VAL A 843 -8.20 38.92 -8.65
C VAL A 843 -7.80 40.39 -8.43
N SER A 844 -7.75 41.21 -9.49
CA SER A 844 -7.12 42.55 -9.40
C SER A 844 -8.06 43.68 -8.93
N SER A 845 -9.33 43.68 -9.31
CA SER A 845 -10.27 44.78 -9.00
C SER A 845 -10.83 44.75 -7.58
N THR A 846 -10.75 43.61 -6.90
CA THR A 846 -11.38 43.34 -5.60
C THR A 846 -10.50 43.74 -4.41
N PHE A 847 -9.17 43.73 -4.55
CA PHE A 847 -8.25 44.23 -3.52
C PHE A 847 -8.47 45.73 -3.25
N LYS A 848 -8.76 46.50 -4.30
CA LYS A 848 -9.06 47.94 -4.19
C LYS A 848 -10.34 48.23 -3.40
N PHE A 849 -11.35 47.38 -3.56
CA PHE A 849 -12.62 47.49 -2.83
C PHE A 849 -12.46 47.15 -1.34
N PHE A 850 -11.68 46.11 -1.03
CA PHE A 850 -11.39 45.75 0.36
C PHE A 850 -10.55 46.83 1.07
N ASP A 851 -9.53 47.39 0.41
CA ASP A 851 -8.72 48.48 0.99
C ASP A 851 -9.57 49.72 1.32
N GLU A 852 -10.48 50.14 0.43
CA GLU A 852 -11.39 51.26 0.69
C GLU A 852 -12.37 50.99 1.84
N LEU A 853 -12.84 49.74 1.98
CA LEU A 853 -13.73 49.33 3.06
C LEU A 853 -13.01 49.37 4.42
N THR A 854 -11.80 48.81 4.50
CA THR A 854 -10.98 48.86 5.73
C THR A 854 -10.58 50.28 6.11
N PHE A 855 -10.30 51.13 5.12
CA PHE A 855 -10.00 52.55 5.35
C PHE A 855 -11.23 53.31 5.87
N GLY A 856 -12.42 53.06 5.31
CA GLY A 856 -13.68 53.65 5.77
C GLY A 856 -14.05 53.24 7.21
N ILE A 857 -13.82 51.98 7.57
CA ILE A 857 -14.07 51.46 8.93
C ILE A 857 -13.08 52.06 9.93
N ARG A 858 -11.78 52.17 9.60
CA ARG A 858 -10.78 52.84 10.44
C ARG A 858 -11.10 54.31 10.68
N LYS A 859 -11.57 55.03 9.65
CA LYS A 859 -11.95 56.45 9.75
C LYS A 859 -13.14 56.67 10.70
N LYS A 860 -14.16 55.80 10.65
CA LYS A 860 -15.32 55.87 11.56
C LYS A 860 -15.02 55.44 12.99
N ILE A 861 -14.12 54.48 13.20
CA ILE A 861 -13.67 54.08 14.54
C ILE A 861 -12.86 55.21 15.21
N ASN A 862 -12.00 55.89 14.45
CA ASN A 862 -11.26 57.04 14.97
C ASN A 862 -12.16 58.25 15.24
N GLN A 863 -13.20 58.50 14.42
CA GLN A 863 -14.19 59.54 14.71
C GLN A 863 -15.04 59.24 15.97
N ARG A 864 -15.31 57.96 16.29
CA ARG A 864 -15.99 57.56 17.54
C ARG A 864 -15.10 57.54 18.78
N LYS A 865 -13.77 57.50 18.62
CA LYS A 865 -12.79 57.64 19.72
C LYS A 865 -12.47 59.10 20.07
N LEU A 866 -12.82 60.06 19.20
CA LEU A 866 -12.70 61.51 19.46
C LEU A 866 -13.99 62.12 20.05
N ALA A 867 -15.10 61.38 20.02
CA ALA A 867 -16.40 61.77 20.60
C ALA A 867 -16.71 61.06 21.94
N LYS A 868 -15.71 60.38 22.51
CA LYS A 868 -15.64 59.84 23.88
C LYS A 868 -14.33 60.31 24.48
#